data_AF-A0A7V8IX88-F1
#
_entry.id   AF-A0A7V8IX88-F1
#
_cell.length_a   1.000
_cell.length_b   1.000
_cell.length_c   1.000
_cell.angle_alpha   90.00
_cell.angle_beta   90.00
_cell.angle_gamma   90.00
#
_symmetry.space_group_name_H-M   'P 1'
#
loop_
_entity.id
_entity.type
_entity.pdbx_description
1 polymer ?
#
loop_
_entity_poly.entity_id
_entity_poly.type
_entity_poly.pdbx_seq_one_letter_code
_entity_poly.pdbx_strand_id
1 'polypeptide(L)'
;MNPLPAALFSLALLSLPARADDLSDRLAKILREADSDDPAARAGVEKALDAWCLDAGEGATGRLRKAAEGATPEVAGRLNEQVGFLEKLASSREFLAVFREFSMDPIKDRRWVRANTGYGDVVVREGDRTVRWVVVEGWLLEESPQRLRILQANMRVAEIRLPVKTRPGWAELPCGDAPPPGTLKEGDFDTTARKILDVEATRQRVENNAFPEFNRLAQGGLPWDAEPALFAWWALERGDIRLAAGLHAAALRACSPDLDTDAAVKYILRTLHTRLRWEAVTGAEEGLPRDRLLRMWEGVARIPSGDEPVEARRMIAGYRRELEEDAAWKEPPAGEVAALPAAKRAAYWLHHLRDAVQLPDDGKPDPAAELAAVGWEALPALVGSLHDSRPTRFVLTGIRGYELDMFFMQTYGDLCFSAIEEITGMDYAHPKPAEKLQRVEEWWKEASDAGPEAFFMPLLSENPEVGARGLLAVDARKYLPRLMEAAASGGAQAAEILKKAHPFLGPGDAEAVRKLLSDPEPQTVLAAARILFERCKDSAGAKRVAELAKGSADRPFRQSALELLAEADPEAGAAVLRAAIKKEPPDFEFSRIAAYFPEKGLVSDLVVWLDDETLTKFTGGSTLCEVRDFAAFALSAMCGYAKEWTWEMDRVERAEWIEEFKKWLKANGDSLDWKKLSARALEAFRKTNRSR
;
A
#
# COMPACT_ATOMS: atom_id res chain seq x y z
N MET A 1 -9.46 -33.08 -16.19
CA MET A 1 -9.05 -33.24 -14.78
C MET A 1 -8.37 -34.58 -14.65
N ASN A 2 -7.04 -34.62 -14.47
CA ASN A 2 -6.35 -35.86 -14.12
C ASN A 2 -6.54 -36.08 -12.61
N PRO A 3 -6.77 -37.32 -12.14
CA PRO A 3 -6.74 -37.61 -10.72
C PRO A 3 -5.35 -37.27 -10.17
N LEU A 4 -5.31 -36.61 -9.00
CA LEU A 4 -4.09 -36.44 -8.21
C LEU A 4 -3.36 -37.80 -8.15
N PRO A 5 -2.06 -37.89 -8.50
CA PRO A 5 -1.36 -39.16 -8.46
C PRO A 5 -1.34 -39.68 -7.01
N ALA A 6 -2.05 -40.79 -6.77
CA ALA A 6 -2.08 -41.52 -5.50
C ALA A 6 -0.74 -42.18 -5.12
N ALA A 7 0.36 -41.83 -5.79
CA ALA A 7 1.65 -42.47 -5.67
C ALA A 7 2.64 -41.52 -4.97
N LEU A 8 2.60 -41.51 -3.63
CA LEU A 8 3.70 -41.29 -2.68
C LEU A 8 3.15 -40.98 -1.26
N PHE A 9 2.05 -41.62 -0.85
CA PHE A 9 1.54 -41.51 0.52
C PHE A 9 2.22 -42.54 1.42
N SER A 10 3.35 -42.17 2.01
CA SER A 10 3.86 -42.86 3.19
C SER A 10 4.34 -41.83 4.21
N LEU A 11 3.59 -41.74 5.30
CA LEU A 11 3.83 -40.89 6.46
C LEU A 11 4.97 -41.48 7.32
N ALA A 12 6.17 -41.59 6.75
CA ALA A 12 7.36 -41.98 7.51
C ALA A 12 7.94 -40.76 8.26
N LEU A 13 7.17 -40.20 9.19
CA LEU A 13 7.71 -39.26 10.19
C LEU A 13 8.59 -40.05 11.18
N LEU A 14 9.86 -40.21 10.81
CA LEU A 14 11.08 -40.31 11.65
C LEU A 14 10.90 -40.78 13.11
N SER A 15 10.25 -41.91 13.31
CA SER A 15 10.43 -42.78 14.47
C SER A 15 10.60 -44.19 13.94
N LEU A 16 11.67 -44.88 14.36
CA LEU A 16 11.78 -46.32 14.08
C LEU A 16 10.55 -46.97 14.73
N PRO A 17 9.72 -47.72 14.00
CA PRO A 17 8.54 -48.34 14.58
C PRO A 17 9.00 -49.19 15.77
N ALA A 18 8.42 -48.93 16.94
CA ALA A 18 8.62 -49.79 18.10
C ALA A 18 8.30 -51.22 17.67
N ARG A 19 9.09 -52.20 18.17
CA ARG A 19 8.86 -53.61 17.84
C ARG A 19 7.41 -53.95 18.19
N ALA A 20 6.72 -54.70 17.33
CA ALA A 20 5.29 -54.97 17.47
C ALA A 20 4.91 -55.56 18.84
N ASP A 21 5.84 -56.32 19.44
CA ASP A 21 5.71 -56.92 20.78
C ASP A 21 5.74 -55.86 21.90
N ASP A 22 6.64 -54.87 21.82
CA ASP A 22 6.74 -53.76 22.78
C ASP A 22 5.47 -52.91 22.83
N LEU A 23 4.86 -52.64 21.66
CA LEU A 23 3.57 -51.95 21.59
C LEU A 23 2.45 -52.75 22.24
N SER A 24 2.45 -54.08 22.09
CA SER A 24 1.37 -54.92 22.64
C SER A 24 1.45 -54.98 24.17
N ASP A 25 2.66 -55.12 24.71
CA ASP A 25 2.90 -55.13 26.16
C ASP A 25 2.60 -53.77 26.81
N ARG A 26 2.98 -52.66 26.15
CA ARG A 26 2.66 -51.31 26.59
C ARG A 26 1.15 -51.06 26.59
N LEU A 27 0.43 -51.47 25.55
CA LEU A 27 -1.04 -51.36 25.52
C LEU A 27 -1.65 -52.17 26.66
N ALA A 28 -1.24 -53.41 26.86
CA ALA A 28 -1.76 -54.26 27.94
C ALA A 28 -1.50 -53.65 29.34
N LYS A 29 -0.37 -52.97 29.54
CA LYS A 29 -0.11 -52.21 30.76
C LYS A 29 -1.09 -51.05 30.93
N ILE A 30 -1.28 -50.23 29.89
CA ILE A 30 -2.21 -49.09 29.92
C ILE A 30 -3.64 -49.55 30.22
N LEU A 31 -4.08 -50.67 29.64
CA LEU A 31 -5.41 -51.24 29.89
C LEU A 31 -5.59 -51.71 31.33
N ARG A 32 -4.55 -52.29 31.96
CA ARG A 32 -4.59 -52.64 33.39
C ARG A 32 -4.69 -51.42 34.29
N GLU A 33 -4.02 -50.33 33.92
CA GLU A 33 -4.12 -49.05 34.65
C GLU A 33 -5.51 -48.41 34.45
N ALA A 34 -6.11 -48.58 33.27
CA ALA A 34 -7.48 -48.14 32.96
C ALA A 34 -8.55 -48.86 33.79
N ASP A 35 -8.35 -50.14 34.05
CA ASP A 35 -9.25 -51.00 34.83
C ASP A 35 -8.95 -50.97 36.34
N SER A 36 -8.00 -50.13 36.79
CA SER A 36 -7.63 -50.01 38.20
C SER A 36 -8.67 -49.22 38.99
N ASP A 37 -8.99 -49.69 40.20
CA ASP A 37 -9.82 -48.93 41.15
C ASP A 37 -9.15 -47.62 41.59
N ASP A 38 -7.82 -47.53 41.51
CA ASP A 38 -7.04 -46.33 41.90
C ASP A 38 -7.27 -45.16 40.91
N PRO A 39 -7.88 -44.05 41.37
CA PRO A 39 -8.07 -42.86 40.54
C PRO A 39 -6.74 -42.26 40.03
N ALA A 40 -5.64 -42.39 40.79
CA ALA A 40 -4.34 -41.87 40.39
C ALA A 40 -3.75 -42.67 39.22
N ALA A 41 -3.91 -44.00 39.22
CA ALA A 41 -3.56 -44.85 38.10
C ALA A 41 -4.38 -44.50 36.85
N ARG A 42 -5.68 -44.25 37.00
CA ARG A 42 -6.57 -43.87 35.89
C ARG A 42 -6.29 -42.49 35.29
N ALA A 43 -5.81 -41.54 36.09
CA ALA A 43 -5.56 -40.16 35.66
C ALA A 43 -4.49 -40.03 34.55
N GLY A 44 -3.61 -41.02 34.38
CA GLY A 44 -2.55 -41.03 33.36
C GLY A 44 -2.87 -41.84 32.09
N VAL A 45 -3.92 -42.67 32.12
CA VAL A 45 -4.23 -43.66 31.06
C VAL A 45 -4.42 -43.00 29.71
N GLU A 46 -5.12 -41.87 29.71
CA GLU A 46 -5.46 -41.15 28.49
C GLU A 46 -4.22 -40.62 27.76
N LYS A 47 -3.31 -39.97 28.51
CA LYS A 47 -2.02 -39.51 27.99
C LYS A 47 -1.14 -40.68 27.52
N ALA A 48 -1.19 -41.81 28.23
CA ALA A 48 -0.44 -43.01 27.86
C ALA A 48 -1.00 -43.67 26.59
N LEU A 49 -2.33 -43.70 26.41
CA LEU A 49 -3.00 -44.14 25.19
C LEU A 49 -2.62 -43.24 24.01
N ASP A 50 -2.62 -41.92 24.16
CA ASP A 50 -2.22 -41.00 23.08
C ASP A 50 -0.77 -41.23 22.64
N ALA A 51 0.16 -41.35 23.60
CA ALA A 51 1.56 -41.66 23.31
C ALA A 51 1.71 -43.02 22.62
N TRP A 52 0.95 -44.02 23.07
CA TRP A 52 0.93 -45.33 22.43
C TRP A 52 0.37 -45.28 21.00
N CYS A 53 -0.68 -44.50 20.76
CA CYS A 53 -1.28 -44.34 19.43
C CYS A 53 -0.31 -43.68 18.45
N LEU A 54 0.46 -42.69 18.92
CA LEU A 54 1.54 -42.07 18.13
C LEU A 54 2.59 -43.11 17.71
N ASP A 55 3.05 -43.94 18.66
CA ASP A 55 4.05 -44.97 18.40
C ASP A 55 3.51 -46.11 17.51
N ALA A 56 2.22 -46.43 17.62
CA ALA A 56 1.56 -47.50 16.87
C ALA A 56 1.20 -47.13 15.42
N GLY A 57 1.17 -45.83 15.08
CA GLY A 57 0.93 -45.34 13.74
C GLY A 57 -0.43 -45.75 13.15
N GLU A 58 -0.46 -46.04 11.84
CA GLU A 58 -1.69 -46.42 11.11
C GLU A 58 -2.35 -47.72 11.63
N GLY A 59 -1.60 -48.58 12.32
CA GLY A 59 -2.11 -49.82 12.90
C GLY A 59 -2.84 -49.65 14.24
N ALA A 60 -2.82 -48.46 14.84
CA ALA A 60 -3.37 -48.19 16.17
C ALA A 60 -4.87 -48.51 16.24
N THR A 61 -5.66 -48.03 15.29
CA THR A 61 -7.13 -48.19 15.26
C THR A 61 -7.54 -49.66 15.27
N GLY A 62 -6.95 -50.49 14.41
CA GLY A 62 -7.25 -51.93 14.34
C GLY A 62 -6.88 -52.67 15.62
N ARG A 63 -5.75 -52.31 16.24
CA ARG A 63 -5.29 -52.90 17.52
C ARG A 63 -6.18 -52.50 18.69
N LEU A 64 -6.63 -51.25 18.77
CA LEU A 64 -7.55 -50.78 19.81
C LEU A 64 -8.93 -51.41 19.69
N ARG A 65 -9.48 -51.53 18.47
CA ARG A 65 -10.75 -52.24 18.23
C ARG A 65 -10.67 -53.69 18.72
N LYS A 66 -9.59 -54.40 18.37
CA LYS A 66 -9.34 -55.78 18.83
C LYS A 66 -9.19 -55.86 20.35
N ALA A 67 -8.54 -54.88 20.98
CA ALA A 67 -8.42 -54.82 22.43
C ALA A 67 -9.77 -54.56 23.12
N ALA A 68 -10.65 -53.75 22.51
CA ALA A 68 -11.96 -53.43 23.04
C ALA A 68 -12.91 -54.65 23.08
N GLU A 69 -12.78 -55.60 22.14
CA GLU A 69 -13.57 -56.84 22.11
C GLU A 69 -13.39 -57.71 23.36
N GLY A 70 -12.23 -57.61 24.04
CA GLY A 70 -11.90 -58.40 25.22
C GLY A 70 -11.85 -57.62 26.53
N ALA A 71 -12.24 -56.34 26.53
CA ALA A 71 -12.13 -55.45 27.69
C ALA A 71 -13.44 -55.36 28.50
N THR A 72 -13.37 -54.83 29.73
CA THR A 72 -14.56 -54.48 30.51
C THR A 72 -15.36 -53.38 29.80
N PRO A 73 -16.69 -53.24 30.04
CA PRO A 73 -17.50 -52.25 29.34
C PRO A 73 -16.99 -50.79 29.46
N GLU A 74 -16.43 -50.41 30.61
CA GLU A 74 -15.83 -49.07 30.79
C GLU A 74 -14.57 -48.91 29.92
N VAL A 75 -13.65 -49.87 29.97
CA VAL A 75 -12.41 -49.82 29.17
C VAL A 75 -12.71 -49.92 27.68
N ALA A 76 -13.65 -50.78 27.27
CA ALA A 76 -14.12 -50.88 25.89
C ALA A 76 -14.73 -49.55 25.41
N GLY A 77 -15.51 -48.86 26.26
CA GLY A 77 -16.02 -47.51 25.98
C GLY A 77 -14.90 -46.52 25.68
N ARG A 78 -13.89 -46.43 26.55
CA ARG A 78 -12.72 -45.55 26.36
C ARG A 78 -11.91 -45.89 25.11
N LEU A 79 -11.73 -47.19 24.82
CA LEU A 79 -11.01 -47.63 23.61
C LEU A 79 -11.78 -47.28 22.34
N ASN A 80 -13.10 -47.43 22.34
CA ASN A 80 -13.95 -47.04 21.22
C ASN A 80 -13.98 -45.52 21.02
N GLU A 81 -13.98 -44.74 22.10
CA GLU A 81 -13.80 -43.28 22.04
C GLU A 81 -12.44 -42.92 21.41
N GLN A 82 -11.36 -43.59 21.82
CA GLN A 82 -10.03 -43.38 21.25
C GLN A 82 -9.97 -43.80 19.77
N VAL A 83 -10.62 -44.90 19.39
CA VAL A 83 -10.76 -45.33 17.98
C VAL A 83 -11.47 -44.27 17.15
N GLY A 84 -12.62 -43.76 17.62
CA GLY A 84 -13.34 -42.68 16.94
C GLY A 84 -12.52 -41.39 16.86
N PHE A 85 -11.70 -41.10 17.87
CA PHE A 85 -10.75 -40.00 17.84
C PHE A 85 -9.65 -40.20 16.80
N LEU A 86 -9.04 -41.38 16.69
CA LEU A 86 -8.00 -41.68 15.70
C LEU A 86 -8.52 -41.65 14.27
N GLU A 87 -9.77 -42.05 14.04
CA GLU A 87 -10.41 -41.92 12.73
C GLU A 87 -10.58 -40.45 12.33
N LYS A 88 -11.05 -39.61 13.26
CA LYS A 88 -11.09 -38.15 13.07
C LYS A 88 -9.69 -37.58 12.83
N LEU A 89 -8.67 -38.06 13.55
CA LEU A 89 -7.28 -37.66 13.38
C LEU A 89 -6.73 -38.05 12.01
N ALA A 90 -7.09 -39.24 11.49
CA ALA A 90 -6.71 -39.68 10.16
C ALA A 90 -7.31 -38.76 9.08
N SER A 91 -8.60 -38.44 9.19
CA SER A 91 -9.25 -37.43 8.33
C SER A 91 -8.61 -36.05 8.47
N SER A 92 -8.21 -35.66 9.69
CA SER A 92 -7.46 -34.42 9.94
C SER A 92 -6.11 -34.41 9.22
N ARG A 93 -5.39 -35.54 9.21
CA ARG A 93 -4.09 -35.65 8.54
C ARG A 93 -4.21 -35.51 7.03
N GLU A 94 -5.28 -36.06 6.45
CA GLU A 94 -5.58 -35.89 5.02
C GLU A 94 -5.92 -34.43 4.70
N PHE A 95 -6.83 -33.82 5.47
CA PHE A 95 -7.19 -32.40 5.35
C PHE A 95 -5.96 -31.48 5.47
N LEU A 96 -5.11 -31.72 6.45
CA LEU A 96 -3.94 -30.89 6.74
C LEU A 96 -2.72 -31.20 5.86
N ALA A 97 -2.76 -32.27 5.04
CA ALA A 97 -1.68 -32.63 4.14
C ALA A 97 -1.38 -31.52 3.12
N VAL A 98 -2.35 -30.63 2.86
CA VAL A 98 -2.18 -29.41 2.05
C VAL A 98 -0.94 -28.59 2.45
N PHE A 99 -0.62 -28.52 3.74
CA PHE A 99 0.51 -27.74 4.23
C PHE A 99 1.88 -28.31 3.86
N ARG A 100 1.96 -29.57 3.42
CA ARG A 100 3.21 -30.19 2.94
C ARG A 100 3.72 -29.56 1.65
N GLU A 101 2.81 -29.10 0.79
CA GLU A 101 3.17 -28.50 -0.50
C GLU A 101 3.92 -27.17 -0.36
N PHE A 102 3.80 -26.52 0.80
CA PHE A 102 4.44 -25.24 1.11
C PHE A 102 5.91 -25.37 1.49
N SER A 103 6.46 -26.60 1.61
CA SER A 103 7.87 -26.82 1.96
C SER A 103 8.31 -26.05 3.20
N MET A 104 7.43 -25.91 4.19
CA MET A 104 7.73 -25.19 5.43
C MET A 104 8.87 -25.87 6.18
N ASP A 105 9.72 -25.07 6.84
CA ASP A 105 10.75 -25.59 7.72
C ASP A 105 10.09 -26.42 8.85
N PRO A 106 10.60 -27.62 9.15
CA PRO A 106 10.03 -28.47 10.19
C PRO A 106 10.14 -27.77 11.54
N ILE A 107 9.04 -27.77 12.28
CA ILE A 107 8.94 -27.07 13.57
C ILE A 107 9.15 -28.00 14.77
N LYS A 108 9.31 -29.29 14.51
CA LYS A 108 9.60 -30.29 15.55
C LYS A 108 10.84 -29.85 16.34
N ASP A 109 10.70 -29.86 17.67
CA ASP A 109 11.72 -29.44 18.64
C ASP A 109 12.12 -27.95 18.59
N ARG A 110 11.38 -27.11 17.85
CA ARG A 110 11.59 -25.66 17.82
C ARG A 110 10.81 -24.96 18.93
N ARG A 111 11.32 -23.81 19.36
CA ARG A 111 10.65 -22.95 20.34
C ARG A 111 9.70 -21.99 19.65
N TRP A 112 8.51 -21.80 20.22
CA TRP A 112 7.63 -20.71 19.85
C TRP A 112 8.09 -19.43 20.54
N VAL A 113 8.31 -18.35 19.80
CA VAL A 113 8.91 -17.12 20.32
C VAL A 113 8.15 -15.89 19.85
N ARG A 114 8.25 -14.82 20.63
CA ARG A 114 7.88 -13.45 20.26
C ARG A 114 9.16 -12.63 20.18
N ALA A 115 9.41 -11.93 19.08
CA ALA A 115 10.60 -11.11 18.88
C ALA A 115 10.21 -9.70 18.46
N ASN A 116 10.85 -8.69 19.06
CA ASN A 116 10.59 -7.29 18.71
C ASN A 116 11.55 -6.88 17.59
N THR A 117 10.99 -6.41 16.47
CA THR A 117 11.76 -6.06 15.28
C THR A 117 12.55 -4.75 15.43
N GLY A 118 12.29 -4.00 16.51
CA GLY A 118 12.81 -2.64 16.73
C GLY A 118 12.05 -1.56 15.96
N TYR A 119 11.05 -1.95 15.16
CA TYR A 119 10.07 -1.04 14.57
C TYR A 119 8.84 -0.93 15.47
N GLY A 120 8.08 0.13 15.30
CA GLY A 120 6.89 0.44 16.08
C GLY A 120 6.15 1.61 15.46
N ASP A 121 4.89 1.76 15.85
CA ASP A 121 4.02 2.85 15.44
C ASP A 121 3.72 3.74 16.64
N VAL A 122 3.79 5.06 16.45
CA VAL A 122 3.35 5.99 17.49
C VAL A 122 1.82 6.02 17.46
N VAL A 123 1.20 5.53 18.53
CA VAL A 123 -0.24 5.56 18.72
C VAL A 123 -0.55 6.66 19.73
N VAL A 124 -1.16 7.73 19.24
CA VAL A 124 -1.66 8.82 20.08
C VAL A 124 -3.07 8.48 20.54
N ARG A 125 -3.27 8.33 21.85
CA ARG A 125 -4.59 8.14 22.46
C ARG A 125 -4.76 9.14 23.59
N GLU A 126 -5.74 10.04 23.47
CA GLU A 126 -6.14 10.96 24.56
C GLU A 126 -4.95 11.72 25.17
N GLY A 127 -4.03 12.21 24.32
CA GLY A 127 -2.82 12.93 24.74
C GLY A 127 -1.64 12.07 25.20
N ASP A 128 -1.80 10.75 25.39
CA ASP A 128 -0.69 9.84 25.68
C ASP A 128 -0.07 9.29 24.38
N ARG A 129 1.24 9.47 24.25
CA ARG A 129 2.03 8.96 23.11
C ARG A 129 2.61 7.61 23.50
N THR A 130 1.91 6.54 23.13
CA THR A 130 2.42 5.18 23.32
C THR A 130 3.04 4.67 22.02
N VAL A 131 4.13 3.92 22.11
CA VAL A 131 4.69 3.21 20.95
C VAL A 131 4.15 1.79 20.96
N ARG A 132 3.43 1.43 19.90
CA ARG A 132 3.06 0.04 19.62
C ARG A 132 4.23 -0.60 18.89
N TRP A 133 5.01 -1.40 19.60
CA TRP A 133 6.10 -2.17 19.00
C TRP A 133 5.59 -3.24 18.02
N VAL A 134 6.26 -3.36 16.88
CA VAL A 134 6.02 -4.42 15.91
C VAL A 134 6.72 -5.68 16.39
N VAL A 135 5.92 -6.65 16.81
CA VAL A 135 6.37 -7.96 17.29
C VAL A 135 6.07 -9.02 16.26
N VAL A 136 7.07 -9.85 15.97
CA VAL A 136 6.95 -11.06 15.19
C VAL A 136 6.76 -12.23 16.15
N GLU A 137 5.76 -13.07 15.90
CA GLU A 137 5.48 -14.27 16.69
C GLU A 137 5.48 -15.50 15.77
N GLY A 138 6.14 -16.59 16.21
CA GLY A 138 6.28 -17.80 15.40
C GLY A 138 7.30 -18.81 15.92
N TRP A 139 7.63 -19.81 15.10
CA TRP A 139 8.64 -20.83 15.39
C TRP A 139 10.05 -20.32 15.10
N LEU A 140 10.94 -20.38 16.08
CA LEU A 140 12.34 -19.99 15.91
C LEU A 140 13.10 -21.03 15.07
N LEU A 141 13.49 -20.62 13.85
CA LEU A 141 14.25 -21.45 12.92
C LEU A 141 15.76 -21.31 13.12
N GLU A 142 16.22 -20.07 13.36
CA GLU A 142 17.63 -19.73 13.55
C GLU A 142 17.78 -18.57 14.55
N GLU A 143 18.74 -18.68 15.46
CA GLU A 143 19.15 -17.63 16.38
C GLU A 143 20.68 -17.49 16.34
N SER A 144 21.15 -16.30 15.99
CA SER A 144 22.57 -15.96 15.91
C SER A 144 22.79 -14.52 16.40
N PRO A 145 24.03 -14.13 16.74
CA PRO A 145 24.31 -12.73 17.12
C PRO A 145 23.99 -11.70 16.03
N GLN A 146 23.86 -12.12 14.76
CA GLN A 146 23.63 -11.24 13.61
C GLN A 146 22.21 -11.28 13.07
N ARG A 147 21.42 -12.32 13.39
CA ARG A 147 20.06 -12.47 12.88
C ARG A 147 19.20 -13.46 13.66
N LEU A 148 17.89 -13.25 13.61
CA LEU A 148 16.85 -14.20 13.96
C LEU A 148 16.06 -14.59 12.70
N ARG A 149 15.71 -15.87 12.56
CA ARG A 149 14.76 -16.36 11.54
C ARG A 149 13.58 -17.02 12.24
N ILE A 150 12.37 -16.55 11.97
CA ILE A 150 11.15 -16.99 12.65
C ILE A 150 10.07 -17.34 11.62
N LEU A 151 9.54 -18.56 11.64
CA LEU A 151 8.40 -18.99 10.83
C LEU A 151 7.09 -18.53 11.50
N GLN A 152 6.42 -17.55 10.89
CA GLN A 152 5.21 -16.92 11.40
C GLN A 152 3.92 -17.66 11.02
N ALA A 153 2.82 -17.28 11.66
CA ALA A 153 1.46 -17.78 11.39
C ALA A 153 0.94 -17.49 9.97
N ASN A 154 1.53 -16.56 9.22
CA ASN A 154 1.29 -16.37 7.79
C ASN A 154 2.18 -17.26 6.88
N MET A 155 2.87 -18.26 7.44
CA MET A 155 3.80 -19.15 6.74
C MET A 155 5.05 -18.45 6.17
N ARG A 156 5.34 -17.20 6.55
CA ARG A 156 6.57 -16.50 6.17
C ARG A 156 7.67 -16.74 7.17
N VAL A 157 8.91 -16.78 6.67
CA VAL A 157 10.10 -16.62 7.51
C VAL A 157 10.42 -15.14 7.62
N ALA A 158 10.19 -14.57 8.81
CA ALA A 158 10.68 -13.26 9.17
C ALA A 158 12.18 -13.33 9.47
N GLU A 159 12.96 -12.44 8.86
CA GLU A 159 14.38 -12.28 9.15
C GLU A 159 14.62 -10.95 9.86
N ILE A 160 15.05 -11.01 11.12
CA ILE A 160 15.37 -9.82 11.92
C ILE A 160 16.89 -9.71 12.00
N ARG A 161 17.47 -8.65 11.44
CA ARG A 161 18.91 -8.38 11.53
C ARG A 161 19.26 -7.80 12.90
N LEU A 162 20.36 -8.29 13.49
CA LEU A 162 20.86 -7.88 14.80
C LEU A 162 22.23 -7.20 14.70
N PRO A 163 22.50 -6.17 15.53
CA PRO A 163 21.55 -5.49 16.40
C PRO A 163 20.50 -4.71 15.57
N VAL A 164 19.26 -4.63 16.06
CA VAL A 164 18.23 -3.86 15.38
C VAL A 164 18.56 -2.36 15.46
N LYS A 165 18.30 -1.63 14.38
CA LYS A 165 18.42 -0.16 14.38
C LYS A 165 17.07 0.44 14.74
N THR A 166 16.92 0.92 15.97
CA THR A 166 15.74 1.68 16.39
C THR A 166 15.92 3.16 16.05
N ARG A 167 14.81 3.92 15.99
CA ARG A 167 14.88 5.39 15.96
C ARG A 167 15.55 5.91 17.25
N PRO A 168 16.21 7.07 17.24
CA PRO A 168 16.77 7.68 18.45
C PRO A 168 15.71 7.82 19.56
N GLY A 169 16.07 7.44 20.79
CA GLY A 169 15.17 7.48 21.96
C GLY A 169 14.16 6.32 22.06
N TRP A 170 13.97 5.54 21.00
CA TRP A 170 12.96 4.47 21.01
C TRP A 170 13.35 3.29 21.90
N ALA A 171 14.64 2.97 21.99
CA ALA A 171 15.12 1.87 22.82
C ALA A 171 14.79 2.03 24.32
N GLU A 172 14.50 3.26 24.77
CA GLU A 172 14.18 3.60 26.16
C GLU A 172 12.66 3.60 26.43
N LEU A 173 11.83 3.51 25.39
CA LEU A 173 10.38 3.54 25.54
C LEU A 173 9.85 2.23 26.14
N PRO A 174 8.79 2.28 26.97
CA PRO A 174 8.21 1.09 27.56
C PRO A 174 7.73 0.11 26.48
N CYS A 175 8.10 -1.16 26.62
CA CYS A 175 7.72 -2.22 25.70
C CYS A 175 6.43 -2.95 26.10
N GLY A 176 5.89 -2.68 27.30
CA GLY A 176 4.75 -3.42 27.85
C GLY A 176 5.04 -4.92 27.87
N ASP A 177 4.16 -5.71 27.25
CA ASP A 177 4.31 -7.17 27.12
C ASP A 177 5.24 -7.61 25.97
N ALA A 178 5.70 -6.67 25.13
CA ALA A 178 6.66 -6.97 24.07
C ALA A 178 8.08 -7.11 24.63
N PRO A 179 8.92 -8.00 24.06
CA PRO A 179 10.33 -8.02 24.40
C PRO A 179 11.02 -6.71 23.97
N PRO A 180 12.14 -6.32 24.60
CA PRO A 180 12.96 -5.20 24.13
C PRO A 180 13.36 -5.32 22.65
N PRO A 181 13.57 -4.20 21.92
CA PRO A 181 14.01 -4.21 20.53
C PRO A 181 15.20 -5.13 20.26
N GLY A 182 15.06 -6.02 19.26
CA GLY A 182 16.11 -6.96 18.88
C GLY A 182 16.31 -8.14 19.83
N THR A 183 15.43 -8.28 20.82
CA THR A 183 15.41 -9.44 21.72
C THR A 183 14.16 -10.29 21.47
N LEU A 184 14.20 -11.52 21.97
CA LEU A 184 13.07 -12.44 21.93
C LEU A 184 12.67 -12.89 23.33
N LYS A 185 11.42 -13.29 23.46
CA LYS A 185 10.84 -13.94 24.64
C LYS A 185 10.19 -15.23 24.18
N GLU A 186 10.42 -16.31 24.92
CA GLU A 186 9.73 -17.58 24.68
C GLU A 186 8.22 -17.40 24.92
N GLY A 187 7.43 -17.83 23.94
CA GLY A 187 5.98 -17.81 24.00
C GLY A 187 5.42 -19.19 24.33
N ASP A 188 4.10 -19.25 24.50
CA ASP A 188 3.38 -20.50 24.72
C ASP A 188 2.48 -20.78 23.51
N PHE A 189 2.92 -21.70 22.66
CA PHE A 189 2.15 -22.14 21.49
C PHE A 189 0.81 -22.71 21.90
N ASP A 190 0.74 -23.54 22.94
CA ASP A 190 -0.47 -24.25 23.33
C ASP A 190 -1.52 -23.25 23.83
N THR A 191 -1.09 -22.24 24.60
CA THR A 191 -1.95 -21.12 25.00
C THR A 191 -2.42 -20.30 23.78
N THR A 192 -1.55 -20.07 22.80
CA THR A 192 -1.90 -19.33 21.57
C THR A 192 -2.91 -20.11 20.72
N ALA A 193 -2.67 -21.40 20.52
CA ALA A 193 -3.55 -22.33 19.82
C ALA A 193 -4.91 -22.46 20.51
N ARG A 194 -4.96 -22.54 21.85
CA ARG A 194 -6.23 -22.60 22.59
C ARG A 194 -7.05 -21.31 22.47
N LYS A 195 -6.41 -20.15 22.32
CA LYS A 195 -7.13 -18.89 22.05
C LYS A 195 -7.84 -18.93 20.68
N ILE A 196 -7.31 -19.68 19.70
CA ILE A 196 -7.96 -19.87 18.40
C ILE A 196 -9.20 -20.77 18.51
N LEU A 197 -9.23 -21.70 19.48
CA LEU A 197 -10.40 -22.55 19.75
C LEU A 197 -11.59 -21.79 20.36
N ASP A 198 -11.34 -20.61 20.94
CA ASP A 198 -12.39 -19.73 21.47
C ASP A 198 -13.07 -18.96 20.32
N VAL A 199 -14.04 -19.64 19.69
CA VAL A 199 -14.79 -19.15 18.52
C VAL A 199 -15.53 -17.85 18.83
N GLU A 200 -16.05 -17.67 20.05
CA GLU A 200 -16.81 -16.48 20.44
C GLU A 200 -15.89 -15.27 20.61
N ALA A 201 -14.74 -15.45 21.26
CA ALA A 201 -13.71 -14.41 21.35
C ALA A 201 -13.12 -14.06 19.97
N THR A 202 -13.02 -15.04 19.08
CA THR A 202 -12.55 -14.84 17.69
C THR A 202 -13.58 -14.05 16.88
N ARG A 203 -14.87 -14.42 16.96
CA ARG A 203 -15.97 -13.73 16.30
C ARG A 203 -16.13 -12.28 16.78
N GLN A 204 -16.10 -12.04 18.09
CA GLN A 204 -16.17 -10.69 18.65
C GLN A 204 -14.99 -9.80 18.21
N ARG A 205 -13.80 -10.36 18.00
CA ARG A 205 -12.66 -9.61 17.44
C ARG A 205 -12.86 -9.23 15.97
N VAL A 206 -13.58 -10.07 15.21
CA VAL A 206 -13.93 -9.80 13.81
C VAL A 206 -14.97 -8.70 13.74
N GLU A 207 -16.05 -8.81 14.52
CA GLU A 207 -17.18 -7.87 14.52
C GLU A 207 -16.80 -6.45 15.01
N ASN A 208 -15.80 -6.33 15.89
CA ASN A 208 -15.36 -5.04 16.44
C ASN A 208 -14.29 -4.30 15.59
N ASN A 209 -13.80 -4.90 14.50
CA ASN A 209 -12.84 -4.26 13.60
C ASN A 209 -13.53 -3.87 12.29
N ALA A 210 -13.33 -2.63 11.83
CA ALA A 210 -13.86 -2.18 10.54
C ALA A 210 -13.30 -2.99 9.35
N PHE A 211 -12.10 -3.58 9.51
CA PHE A 211 -11.40 -4.38 8.50
C PHE A 211 -10.65 -5.56 9.16
N PRO A 212 -11.38 -6.58 9.67
CA PRO A 212 -10.80 -7.61 10.52
C PRO A 212 -9.80 -8.50 9.79
N GLU A 213 -10.05 -8.81 8.52
CA GLU A 213 -9.15 -9.58 7.67
C GLU A 213 -7.87 -8.79 7.36
N PHE A 214 -7.99 -7.55 6.88
CA PHE A 214 -6.84 -6.68 6.60
C PHE A 214 -5.97 -6.48 7.85
N ASN A 215 -6.57 -6.19 9.00
CA ASN A 215 -5.84 -6.03 10.26
C ASN A 215 -5.13 -7.31 10.69
N ARG A 216 -5.75 -8.47 10.49
CA ARG A 216 -5.14 -9.77 10.80
C ARG A 216 -3.95 -10.06 9.89
N LEU A 217 -4.07 -9.74 8.61
CA LEU A 217 -3.01 -9.90 7.62
C LEU A 217 -1.84 -8.94 7.86
N ALA A 218 -2.13 -7.68 8.21
CA ALA A 218 -1.12 -6.69 8.59
C ALA A 218 -0.33 -7.14 9.85
N GLN A 219 -0.95 -7.93 10.73
CA GLN A 219 -0.30 -8.53 11.90
C GLN A 219 0.43 -9.85 11.59
N GLY A 220 0.48 -10.27 10.32
CA GLY A 220 1.17 -11.49 9.91
C GLY A 220 0.45 -12.79 10.25
N GLY A 221 -0.89 -12.75 10.42
CA GLY A 221 -1.73 -13.95 10.49
C GLY A 221 -2.21 -14.41 9.12
N LEU A 222 -2.76 -15.64 9.07
CA LEU A 222 -3.61 -16.09 7.97
C LEU A 222 -5.04 -15.55 8.14
N PRO A 223 -5.85 -15.59 7.07
CA PRO A 223 -7.30 -15.48 7.20
C PRO A 223 -7.85 -16.48 8.23
N TRP A 224 -8.91 -16.07 8.95
CA TRP A 224 -9.41 -16.76 10.15
C TRP A 224 -9.88 -18.19 9.92
N ASP A 225 -10.25 -18.52 8.69
CA ASP A 225 -10.63 -19.83 8.19
C ASP A 225 -9.43 -20.77 7.98
N ALA A 226 -8.28 -20.23 7.55
CA ALA A 226 -7.09 -21.03 7.27
C ALA A 226 -6.13 -21.14 8.48
N GLU A 227 -6.15 -20.16 9.39
CA GLU A 227 -5.26 -20.14 10.56
C GLU A 227 -5.43 -21.35 11.50
N PRO A 228 -6.65 -21.77 11.90
CA PRO A 228 -6.80 -22.94 12.76
C PRO A 228 -6.27 -24.22 12.09
N ALA A 229 -6.36 -24.32 10.76
CA ALA A 229 -5.80 -25.45 10.03
C ALA A 229 -4.26 -25.47 10.12
N LEU A 230 -3.59 -24.32 9.92
CA LEU A 230 -2.13 -24.25 10.07
C LEU A 230 -1.68 -24.61 11.49
N PHE A 231 -2.37 -24.10 12.51
CA PHE A 231 -2.07 -24.45 13.90
C PHE A 231 -2.35 -25.92 14.20
N ALA A 232 -3.38 -26.52 13.59
CA ALA A 232 -3.63 -27.95 13.71
C ALA A 232 -2.48 -28.77 13.11
N TRP A 233 -1.96 -28.35 11.95
CA TRP A 233 -0.79 -28.96 11.32
C TRP A 233 0.44 -28.89 12.23
N TRP A 234 0.73 -27.73 12.82
CA TRP A 234 1.83 -27.58 13.76
C TRP A 234 1.66 -28.40 15.05
N ALA A 235 0.44 -28.50 15.59
CA ALA A 235 0.16 -29.36 16.72
C ALA A 235 0.43 -30.85 16.37
N LEU A 236 0.10 -31.29 15.15
CA LEU A 236 0.45 -32.64 14.68
C LEU A 236 1.96 -32.85 14.58
N GLU A 237 2.72 -31.90 14.02
CA GLU A 237 4.19 -32.00 13.93
C GLU A 237 4.85 -32.13 15.31
N ARG A 238 4.26 -31.50 16.34
CA ARG A 238 4.70 -31.60 17.74
C ARG A 238 4.19 -32.84 18.47
N GLY A 239 3.31 -33.62 17.86
CA GLY A 239 2.70 -34.80 18.47
C GLY A 239 1.55 -34.50 19.43
N ASP A 240 1.03 -33.27 19.48
CA ASP A 240 -0.19 -32.96 20.25
C ASP A 240 -1.44 -33.22 19.40
N ILE A 241 -1.80 -34.50 19.34
CA ILE A 241 -2.91 -34.99 18.51
C ILE A 241 -4.28 -34.44 18.95
N ARG A 242 -4.45 -34.10 20.23
CA ARG A 242 -5.73 -33.59 20.76
C ARG A 242 -5.93 -32.13 20.41
N LEU A 243 -4.90 -31.31 20.62
CA LEU A 243 -4.92 -29.93 20.21
C LEU A 243 -5.12 -29.82 18.70
N ALA A 244 -4.44 -30.67 17.92
CA ALA A 244 -4.62 -30.77 16.48
C ALA A 244 -6.08 -31.08 16.08
N ALA A 245 -6.69 -32.10 16.68
CA ALA A 245 -8.08 -32.46 16.38
C ALA A 245 -9.07 -31.33 16.74
N GLY A 246 -8.85 -30.65 17.87
CA GLY A 246 -9.67 -29.50 18.26
C GLY A 246 -9.57 -28.35 17.26
N LEU A 247 -8.35 -28.04 16.81
CA LEU A 247 -8.07 -26.96 15.86
C LEU A 247 -8.58 -27.29 14.46
N HIS A 248 -8.47 -28.54 14.01
CA HIS A 248 -9.07 -29.00 12.76
C HIS A 248 -10.59 -28.84 12.78
N ALA A 249 -11.25 -29.25 13.88
CA ALA A 249 -12.69 -29.04 14.02
C ALA A 249 -13.05 -27.54 14.02
N ALA A 250 -12.20 -26.68 14.57
CA ALA A 250 -12.37 -25.22 14.48
C ALA A 250 -12.20 -24.71 13.04
N ALA A 251 -11.23 -25.22 12.28
CA ALA A 251 -11.02 -24.88 10.87
C ALA A 251 -12.26 -25.22 10.02
N LEU A 252 -12.82 -26.43 10.19
CA LEU A 252 -14.03 -26.84 9.48
C LEU A 252 -15.22 -25.92 9.79
N ARG A 253 -15.42 -25.56 11.06
CA ARG A 253 -16.47 -24.60 11.46
C ARG A 253 -16.26 -23.21 10.86
N ALA A 254 -15.01 -22.78 10.73
CA ALA A 254 -14.66 -21.46 10.20
C ALA A 254 -14.85 -21.37 8.68
N CYS A 255 -14.64 -22.47 7.92
CA CYS A 255 -14.86 -22.50 6.48
C CYS A 255 -16.36 -22.36 6.12
N SER A 256 -17.21 -23.16 6.77
CA SER A 256 -18.68 -23.08 6.81
C SER A 256 -19.21 -24.39 7.39
N PRO A 257 -20.28 -24.36 8.21
CA PRO A 257 -20.86 -25.57 8.81
C PRO A 257 -21.41 -26.58 7.79
N ASP A 258 -21.69 -26.14 6.56
CA ASP A 258 -22.32 -26.95 5.52
C ASP A 258 -21.31 -27.58 4.53
N LEU A 259 -20.02 -27.25 4.65
CA LEU A 259 -19.00 -27.79 3.76
C LEU A 259 -18.57 -29.18 4.24
N ASP A 260 -18.50 -30.13 3.30
CA ASP A 260 -17.78 -31.37 3.53
C ASP A 260 -16.25 -31.12 3.58
N THR A 261 -15.49 -32.13 4.00
CA THR A 261 -14.04 -32.05 4.13
C THR A 261 -13.36 -31.62 2.83
N ASP A 262 -13.79 -32.17 1.69
CA ASP A 262 -13.18 -31.88 0.38
C ASP A 262 -13.41 -30.41 -0.04
N ALA A 263 -14.62 -29.91 0.18
CA ALA A 263 -14.98 -28.53 -0.10
C ALA A 263 -14.26 -27.56 0.86
N ALA A 264 -14.09 -27.93 2.12
CA ALA A 264 -13.31 -27.17 3.09
C ALA A 264 -11.81 -27.14 2.74
N VAL A 265 -11.23 -28.26 2.26
CA VAL A 265 -9.84 -28.29 1.74
C VAL A 265 -9.69 -27.34 0.56
N LYS A 266 -10.60 -27.40 -0.42
CA LYS A 266 -10.58 -26.49 -1.59
C LYS A 266 -10.71 -25.03 -1.18
N TYR A 267 -11.55 -24.75 -0.19
CA TYR A 267 -11.73 -23.40 0.34
C TYR A 267 -10.43 -22.87 0.98
N ILE A 268 -9.80 -23.64 1.87
CA ILE A 268 -8.51 -23.27 2.48
C ILE A 268 -7.42 -23.12 1.42
N LEU A 269 -7.33 -24.04 0.46
CA LEU A 269 -6.38 -23.96 -0.65
C LEU A 269 -6.51 -22.63 -1.40
N ARG A 270 -7.75 -22.23 -1.72
CA ARG A 270 -8.03 -20.94 -2.36
C ARG A 270 -7.64 -19.77 -1.46
N THR A 271 -7.98 -19.81 -0.18
CA THR A 271 -7.60 -18.77 0.79
C THR A 271 -6.08 -18.59 0.88
N LEU A 272 -5.34 -19.70 0.97
CA LEU A 272 -3.87 -19.70 0.99
C LEU A 272 -3.29 -19.20 -0.34
N HIS A 273 -3.87 -19.61 -1.47
CA HIS A 273 -3.48 -19.14 -2.79
C HIS A 273 -3.64 -17.62 -2.91
N THR A 274 -4.83 -17.11 -2.62
CA THR A 274 -5.13 -15.67 -2.66
C THR A 274 -4.19 -14.88 -1.74
N ARG A 275 -3.89 -15.43 -0.55
CA ARG A 275 -2.94 -14.82 0.38
C ARG A 275 -1.52 -14.76 -0.19
N LEU A 276 -0.95 -15.89 -0.64
CA LEU A 276 0.41 -15.91 -1.17
C LEU A 276 0.53 -15.05 -2.43
N ARG A 277 -0.51 -15.07 -3.28
CA ARG A 277 -0.62 -14.18 -4.44
C ARG A 277 -0.54 -12.72 -4.02
N TRP A 278 -1.38 -12.29 -3.08
CA TRP A 278 -1.35 -10.92 -2.55
C TRP A 278 0.02 -10.54 -2.01
N GLU A 279 0.70 -11.43 -1.28
CA GLU A 279 2.06 -11.16 -0.78
C GLU A 279 3.09 -10.99 -1.88
N ALA A 280 2.99 -11.78 -2.96
CA ALA A 280 3.88 -11.64 -4.11
C ALA A 280 3.64 -10.32 -4.85
N VAL A 281 2.38 -9.87 -4.94
CA VAL A 281 2.00 -8.59 -5.54
C VAL A 281 2.47 -7.40 -4.69
N THR A 282 2.14 -7.36 -3.41
CA THR A 282 2.59 -6.27 -2.51
C THR A 282 4.10 -6.28 -2.29
N GLY A 283 4.72 -7.46 -2.29
CA GLY A 283 6.18 -7.58 -2.28
C GLY A 283 6.83 -6.94 -3.49
N ALA A 284 6.20 -6.96 -4.67
CA ALA A 284 6.71 -6.28 -5.86
C ALA A 284 6.60 -4.75 -5.71
N GLU A 285 5.47 -4.25 -5.20
CA GLU A 285 5.23 -2.84 -4.88
C GLU A 285 6.24 -2.30 -3.86
N GLU A 286 6.50 -3.05 -2.78
CA GLU A 286 7.52 -2.76 -1.75
C GLU A 286 8.96 -2.87 -2.28
N GLY A 287 9.12 -3.31 -3.52
CA GLY A 287 10.39 -3.35 -4.22
C GLY A 287 11.31 -4.50 -3.83
N LEU A 288 10.76 -5.65 -3.43
CA LEU A 288 11.54 -6.86 -3.18
C LEU A 288 12.38 -7.27 -4.40
N PRO A 289 13.56 -7.90 -4.18
CA PRO A 289 14.38 -8.42 -5.28
C PRO A 289 13.62 -9.42 -6.17
N ARG A 290 13.82 -9.35 -7.49
CA ARG A 290 13.12 -10.21 -8.48
C ARG A 290 13.31 -11.71 -8.25
N ASP A 291 14.49 -12.13 -7.80
CA ASP A 291 14.75 -13.53 -7.47
C ASP A 291 13.90 -14.02 -6.29
N ARG A 292 13.59 -13.11 -5.34
CA ARG A 292 12.67 -13.38 -4.24
C ARG A 292 11.23 -13.44 -4.73
N LEU A 293 10.80 -12.50 -5.57
CA LEU A 293 9.46 -12.50 -6.17
C LEU A 293 9.21 -13.77 -6.99
N LEU A 294 10.19 -14.20 -7.80
CA LEU A 294 10.14 -15.46 -8.53
C LEU A 294 9.86 -16.65 -7.60
N ARG A 295 10.60 -16.77 -6.49
CA ARG A 295 10.38 -17.85 -5.50
C ARG A 295 8.99 -17.77 -4.85
N MET A 296 8.48 -16.57 -4.61
CA MET A 296 7.13 -16.38 -4.06
C MET A 296 6.07 -16.86 -5.06
N TRP A 297 6.17 -16.49 -6.34
CA TRP A 297 5.27 -16.95 -7.39
C TRP A 297 5.39 -18.45 -7.67
N GLU A 298 6.58 -19.04 -7.55
CA GLU A 298 6.77 -20.49 -7.55
C GLU A 298 6.04 -21.17 -6.39
N GLY A 299 5.97 -20.53 -5.22
CA GLY A 299 5.14 -20.97 -4.10
C GLY A 299 3.65 -20.92 -4.40
N VAL A 300 3.17 -19.80 -4.99
CA VAL A 300 1.77 -19.64 -5.44
C VAL A 300 1.39 -20.76 -6.42
N ALA A 301 2.25 -21.03 -7.41
CA ALA A 301 2.00 -22.02 -8.46
C ALA A 301 1.93 -23.48 -7.96
N ARG A 302 2.41 -23.78 -6.74
CA ARG A 302 2.32 -25.12 -6.14
C ARG A 302 0.95 -25.41 -5.56
N ILE A 303 0.13 -24.40 -5.30
CA ILE A 303 -1.17 -24.57 -4.67
C ILE A 303 -2.20 -25.00 -5.72
N PRO A 304 -2.84 -26.17 -5.58
CA PRO A 304 -3.86 -26.63 -6.53
C PRO A 304 -5.21 -25.96 -6.24
N SER A 305 -5.38 -24.68 -6.59
CA SER A 305 -6.61 -23.91 -6.30
C SER A 305 -7.64 -23.81 -7.44
N GLY A 306 -7.31 -24.21 -8.68
CA GLY A 306 -8.26 -24.17 -9.82
C GLY A 306 -7.65 -23.62 -11.11
N ASP A 307 -8.30 -22.61 -11.72
CA ASP A 307 -7.89 -21.94 -12.99
C ASP A 307 -6.77 -20.88 -12.81
N GLU A 308 -6.50 -20.51 -11.56
CA GLU A 308 -5.48 -19.54 -11.12
C GLU A 308 -3.99 -19.89 -11.42
N PRO A 309 -3.59 -21.16 -11.69
CA PRO A 309 -2.22 -21.49 -12.09
C PRO A 309 -1.74 -20.77 -13.37
N VAL A 310 -2.63 -20.20 -14.17
CA VAL A 310 -2.26 -19.44 -15.38
C VAL A 310 -1.52 -18.16 -15.02
N GLU A 311 -1.98 -17.39 -14.03
CA GLU A 311 -1.33 -16.14 -13.63
C GLU A 311 0.05 -16.41 -13.04
N ALA A 312 0.15 -17.32 -12.06
CA ALA A 312 1.42 -17.64 -11.42
C ALA A 312 2.47 -18.13 -12.42
N ARG A 313 2.08 -18.99 -13.38
CA ARG A 313 2.98 -19.43 -14.47
C ARG A 313 3.45 -18.27 -15.35
N ARG A 314 2.56 -17.32 -15.67
CA ARG A 314 2.91 -16.11 -16.43
C ARG A 314 3.91 -15.25 -15.64
N MET A 315 3.68 -15.04 -14.35
CA MET A 315 4.59 -14.25 -13.49
C MET A 315 5.97 -14.92 -13.35
N ILE A 316 6.02 -16.23 -13.13
CA ILE A 316 7.28 -17.01 -13.10
C ILE A 316 8.05 -16.83 -14.40
N ALA A 317 7.38 -16.96 -15.55
CA ALA A 317 8.01 -16.78 -16.86
C ALA A 317 8.52 -15.34 -17.05
N GLY A 318 7.74 -14.35 -16.62
CA GLY A 318 8.10 -12.94 -16.66
C GLY A 318 9.36 -12.63 -15.84
N TYR A 319 9.37 -12.97 -14.54
CA TYR A 319 10.51 -12.69 -13.67
C TYR A 319 11.79 -13.41 -14.11
N ARG A 320 11.71 -14.62 -14.67
CA ARG A 320 12.89 -15.29 -15.24
C ARG A 320 13.50 -14.49 -16.39
N ARG A 321 12.69 -13.98 -17.31
CA ARG A 321 13.16 -13.12 -18.40
C ARG A 321 13.75 -11.81 -17.89
N GLU A 322 13.15 -11.20 -16.87
CA GLU A 322 13.69 -9.97 -16.29
C GLU A 322 15.03 -10.18 -15.59
N LEU A 323 15.22 -11.31 -14.90
CA LEU A 323 16.51 -11.65 -14.30
C LEU A 323 17.60 -11.88 -15.36
N GLU A 324 17.24 -12.50 -16.49
CA GLU A 324 18.13 -12.64 -17.64
C GLU A 324 18.50 -11.28 -18.25
N GLU A 325 17.52 -10.36 -18.36
CA GLU A 325 17.75 -9.00 -18.82
C GLU A 325 18.63 -8.21 -17.84
N ASP A 326 18.40 -8.33 -16.52
CA ASP A 326 19.22 -7.70 -15.47
C ASP A 326 20.69 -8.08 -15.58
N ALA A 327 20.96 -9.36 -15.86
CA ALA A 327 22.32 -9.85 -16.05
C ALA A 327 22.97 -9.32 -17.33
N ALA A 328 22.18 -9.01 -18.37
CA ALA A 328 22.65 -8.48 -19.64
C ALA A 328 22.74 -6.95 -19.69
N TRP A 329 21.97 -6.26 -18.84
CA TRP A 329 21.83 -4.81 -18.85
C TRP A 329 23.09 -4.12 -18.34
N LYS A 330 23.45 -3.02 -19.00
CA LYS A 330 24.59 -2.17 -18.62
C LYS A 330 24.09 -0.76 -18.42
N GLU A 331 23.97 -0.37 -17.16
CA GLU A 331 23.50 0.95 -16.78
C GLU A 331 24.43 2.05 -17.33
N PRO A 332 23.92 2.99 -18.16
CA PRO A 332 24.67 4.18 -18.54
C PRO A 332 25.07 4.99 -17.30
N PRO A 333 26.23 5.68 -17.31
CA PRO A 333 26.61 6.56 -16.22
C PRO A 333 25.58 7.66 -15.93
N ALA A 334 25.44 8.01 -14.65
CA ALA A 334 24.52 9.06 -14.22
C ALA A 334 24.81 10.39 -14.94
N GLY A 335 23.76 11.02 -15.48
CA GLY A 335 23.87 12.27 -16.24
C GLY A 335 24.11 12.09 -17.75
N GLU A 336 24.54 10.91 -18.21
CA GLU A 336 24.69 10.64 -19.66
C GLU A 336 23.35 10.34 -20.34
N VAL A 337 22.35 9.89 -19.59
CA VAL A 337 21.01 9.53 -20.10
C VAL A 337 20.40 10.70 -20.88
N ALA A 338 20.47 11.93 -20.34
CA ALA A 338 19.90 13.11 -21.01
C ALA A 338 20.56 13.41 -22.37
N ALA A 339 21.83 13.04 -22.54
CA ALA A 339 22.61 13.24 -23.77
C ALA A 339 22.47 12.10 -24.79
N LEU A 340 21.84 10.98 -24.42
CA LEU A 340 21.59 9.90 -25.36
C LEU A 340 20.63 10.36 -26.48
N PRO A 341 20.79 9.84 -27.72
CA PRO A 341 19.78 10.00 -28.77
C PRO A 341 18.39 9.56 -28.29
N ALA A 342 17.33 10.22 -28.79
CA ALA A 342 15.96 10.01 -28.32
C ALA A 342 15.55 8.52 -28.27
N ALA A 343 15.82 7.74 -29.32
CA ALA A 343 15.54 6.31 -29.36
C ALA A 343 16.26 5.50 -28.25
N LYS A 344 17.52 5.86 -27.91
CA LYS A 344 18.26 5.22 -26.81
C LYS A 344 17.74 5.64 -25.45
N ARG A 345 17.29 6.90 -25.29
CA ARG A 345 16.60 7.35 -24.07
C ARG A 345 15.28 6.64 -23.88
N ALA A 346 14.49 6.49 -24.93
CA ALA A 346 13.25 5.73 -24.90
C ALA A 346 13.51 4.28 -24.46
N ALA A 347 14.49 3.59 -25.06
CA ALA A 347 14.86 2.24 -24.65
C ALA A 347 15.33 2.15 -23.18
N TYR A 348 16.10 3.15 -22.71
CA TYR A 348 16.53 3.24 -21.32
C TYR A 348 15.34 3.39 -20.36
N TRP A 349 14.44 4.34 -20.60
CA TRP A 349 13.30 4.55 -19.70
C TRP A 349 12.25 3.44 -19.80
N LEU A 350 12.09 2.82 -20.97
CA LEU A 350 11.29 1.62 -21.15
C LEU A 350 11.84 0.45 -20.33
N HIS A 351 13.16 0.27 -20.28
CA HIS A 351 13.78 -0.72 -19.41
C HIS A 351 13.43 -0.47 -17.93
N HIS A 352 13.49 0.79 -17.47
CA HIS A 352 13.17 1.17 -16.09
C HIS A 352 11.67 1.19 -15.76
N LEU A 353 10.78 1.11 -16.75
CA LEU A 353 9.33 1.10 -16.55
C LEU A 353 8.86 -0.09 -15.69
N ARG A 354 9.56 -1.22 -15.71
CA ARG A 354 9.33 -2.36 -14.79
C ARG A 354 9.44 -2.04 -13.32
N ASP A 355 10.26 -1.05 -12.98
CA ASP A 355 10.55 -0.65 -11.61
C ASP A 355 9.67 0.54 -11.18
N ALA A 356 8.76 1.01 -12.05
CA ALA A 356 7.77 2.01 -11.71
C ALA A 356 6.84 1.50 -10.60
N VAL A 357 6.56 2.37 -9.63
CA VAL A 357 5.68 2.12 -8.48
C VAL A 357 4.56 3.15 -8.47
N GLN A 358 3.44 2.83 -7.81
CA GLN A 358 2.27 3.72 -7.80
C GLN A 358 2.56 5.09 -7.16
N LEU A 359 3.40 5.11 -6.13
CA LEU A 359 3.86 6.32 -5.46
C LEU A 359 5.38 6.42 -5.68
N PRO A 360 5.85 7.25 -6.63
CA PRO A 360 7.29 7.36 -6.89
C PRO A 360 8.02 7.85 -5.64
N ASP A 361 9.20 7.27 -5.37
CA ASP A 361 10.09 7.74 -4.31
C ASP A 361 10.48 9.20 -4.58
N ASP A 362 10.40 10.04 -3.55
CA ASP A 362 10.84 11.44 -3.61
C ASP A 362 12.25 11.55 -4.20
N GLY A 363 12.36 12.13 -5.40
CA GLY A 363 13.63 12.41 -6.08
C GLY A 363 14.10 11.39 -7.10
N LYS A 364 13.39 10.28 -7.33
CA LYS A 364 13.64 9.42 -8.51
C LYS A 364 12.81 9.89 -9.70
N PRO A 365 13.39 9.94 -10.92
CA PRO A 365 12.61 10.21 -12.12
C PRO A 365 11.53 9.13 -12.31
N ASP A 366 10.31 9.54 -12.62
CA ASP A 366 9.25 8.64 -13.03
C ASP A 366 9.50 8.18 -14.49
N PRO A 367 9.78 6.89 -14.74
CA PRO A 367 10.06 6.40 -16.09
C PRO A 367 8.95 6.71 -17.10
N ALA A 368 7.68 6.71 -16.67
CA ALA A 368 6.55 7.02 -17.56
C ALA A 368 6.55 8.50 -17.95
N ALA A 369 6.77 9.40 -16.99
CA ALA A 369 6.92 10.84 -17.27
C ALA A 369 8.13 11.14 -18.15
N GLU A 370 9.25 10.43 -17.94
CA GLU A 370 10.45 10.58 -18.76
C GLU A 370 10.25 10.05 -20.20
N LEU A 371 9.53 8.95 -20.38
CA LEU A 371 9.09 8.48 -21.70
C LEU A 371 8.19 9.52 -22.39
N ALA A 372 7.25 10.10 -21.65
CA ALA A 372 6.40 11.17 -22.16
C ALA A 372 7.20 12.42 -22.57
N ALA A 373 8.26 12.76 -21.84
CA ALA A 373 9.18 13.84 -22.18
C ALA A 373 10.03 13.56 -23.43
N VAL A 374 10.33 12.29 -23.74
CA VAL A 374 10.92 11.91 -25.03
C VAL A 374 9.93 12.14 -26.19
N GLY A 375 8.63 12.00 -25.93
CA GLY A 375 7.56 12.37 -26.85
C GLY A 375 7.44 11.40 -28.04
N TRP A 376 7.23 11.95 -29.24
CA TRP A 376 6.95 11.17 -30.45
C TRP A 376 7.99 10.08 -30.75
N GLU A 377 9.27 10.36 -30.47
CA GLU A 377 10.38 9.44 -30.71
C GLU A 377 10.35 8.19 -29.80
N ALA A 378 9.56 8.20 -28.71
CA ALA A 378 9.38 7.04 -27.85
C ALA A 378 8.30 6.07 -28.38
N LEU A 379 7.36 6.56 -29.20
CA LEU A 379 6.21 5.78 -29.68
C LEU A 379 6.58 4.48 -30.39
N PRO A 380 7.61 4.40 -31.27
CA PRO A 380 8.00 3.13 -31.89
C PRO A 380 8.36 2.05 -30.86
N ALA A 381 9.09 2.42 -29.80
CA ALA A 381 9.51 1.49 -28.76
C ALA A 381 8.35 1.06 -27.85
N LEU A 382 7.48 2.02 -27.50
CA LEU A 382 6.28 1.77 -26.70
C LEU A 382 5.29 0.85 -27.44
N VAL A 383 4.98 1.16 -28.70
CA VAL A 383 4.07 0.35 -29.53
C VAL A 383 4.64 -1.05 -29.72
N GLY A 384 5.94 -1.18 -29.97
CA GLY A 384 6.62 -2.48 -30.08
C GLY A 384 6.58 -3.33 -28.80
N SER A 385 6.25 -2.73 -27.64
CA SER A 385 6.24 -3.38 -26.32
C SER A 385 4.83 -3.60 -25.76
N LEU A 386 3.77 -3.27 -26.50
CA LEU A 386 2.39 -3.40 -26.01
C LEU A 386 1.97 -4.85 -25.71
N HIS A 387 2.59 -5.83 -26.36
CA HIS A 387 2.35 -7.26 -26.11
C HIS A 387 3.21 -7.82 -24.97
N ASP A 388 4.03 -6.99 -24.33
CA ASP A 388 4.93 -7.44 -23.29
C ASP A 388 4.17 -7.69 -21.98
N SER A 389 4.03 -8.97 -21.65
CA SER A 389 3.29 -9.45 -20.48
C SER A 389 4.17 -9.59 -19.23
N ARG A 390 5.42 -9.12 -19.27
CA ARG A 390 6.27 -9.11 -18.07
C ARG A 390 5.63 -8.25 -16.97
N PRO A 391 5.69 -8.71 -15.70
CA PRO A 391 5.13 -7.97 -14.58
C PRO A 391 5.91 -6.68 -14.32
N THR A 392 5.26 -5.66 -13.77
CA THR A 392 5.93 -4.46 -13.25
C THR A 392 5.78 -4.42 -11.73
N ARG A 393 6.36 -3.42 -11.08
CA ARG A 393 6.11 -3.12 -9.66
C ARG A 393 4.88 -2.24 -9.42
N PHE A 394 4.21 -1.82 -10.49
CA PHE A 394 3.03 -0.97 -10.39
C PHE A 394 1.81 -1.83 -10.06
N VAL A 395 1.29 -1.66 -8.85
CA VAL A 395 0.11 -2.38 -8.36
C VAL A 395 -1.08 -1.43 -8.42
N LEU A 396 -2.18 -1.91 -9.00
CA LEU A 396 -3.46 -1.23 -8.92
C LEU A 396 -4.30 -1.86 -7.81
N THR A 397 -4.81 -1.02 -6.93
CA THR A 397 -5.83 -1.36 -5.95
C THR A 397 -7.19 -0.89 -6.46
N GLY A 398 -8.17 -1.79 -6.56
CA GLY A 398 -9.54 -1.39 -6.89
C GLY A 398 -10.06 -0.30 -5.94
N ILE A 399 -10.66 0.77 -6.47
CA ILE A 399 -11.13 1.95 -5.71
C ILE A 399 -12.24 1.61 -4.68
N ARG A 400 -12.76 0.37 -4.63
CA ARG A 400 -13.97 0.05 -3.85
C ARG A 400 -13.99 -1.28 -3.07
N GLY A 401 -12.85 -1.78 -2.63
CA GLY A 401 -12.81 -2.71 -1.50
C GLY A 401 -11.43 -3.31 -1.26
N TYR A 402 -11.26 -3.92 -0.10
CA TYR A 402 -10.00 -4.48 0.40
C TYR A 402 -9.91 -6.00 0.18
N GLU A 403 -10.63 -6.55 -0.79
CA GLU A 403 -10.52 -7.98 -1.13
C GLU A 403 -9.14 -8.25 -1.76
N LEU A 404 -8.50 -9.33 -1.34
CA LEU A 404 -7.12 -9.65 -1.69
C LEU A 404 -6.92 -9.96 -3.18
N ASP A 405 -7.98 -10.38 -3.87
CA ASP A 405 -8.01 -10.65 -5.30
C ASP A 405 -8.12 -9.37 -6.16
N MET A 406 -8.45 -8.22 -5.57
CA MET A 406 -8.50 -6.93 -6.26
C MET A 406 -7.14 -6.26 -6.47
N PHE A 407 -6.06 -6.86 -5.95
CA PHE A 407 -4.69 -6.39 -6.21
C PHE A 407 -4.19 -7.03 -7.50
N PHE A 408 -3.80 -6.23 -8.48
CA PHE A 408 -3.22 -6.71 -9.73
C PHE A 408 -1.98 -5.91 -10.09
N MET A 409 -0.93 -6.61 -10.49
CA MET A 409 0.27 -5.99 -11.06
C MET A 409 -0.02 -5.62 -12.51
N GLN A 410 0.28 -4.39 -12.89
CA GLN A 410 0.30 -4.00 -14.28
C GLN A 410 1.47 -4.67 -15.00
N THR A 411 1.26 -5.01 -16.25
CA THR A 411 2.31 -5.50 -17.14
C THR A 411 3.03 -4.34 -17.81
N TYR A 412 4.17 -4.63 -18.45
CA TYR A 412 4.86 -3.68 -19.30
C TYR A 412 3.94 -3.06 -20.35
N GLY A 413 3.15 -3.90 -21.03
CA GLY A 413 2.20 -3.45 -22.05
C GLY A 413 1.20 -2.45 -21.48
N ASP A 414 0.69 -2.70 -20.27
CA ASP A 414 -0.25 -1.78 -19.60
C ASP A 414 0.38 -0.41 -19.33
N LEU A 415 1.61 -0.36 -18.83
CA LEU A 415 2.32 0.91 -18.61
C LEU A 415 2.72 1.60 -19.93
N CYS A 416 3.04 0.82 -20.98
CA CYS A 416 3.28 1.37 -22.31
C CYS A 416 2.03 2.04 -22.87
N PHE A 417 0.84 1.48 -22.66
CA PHE A 417 -0.42 2.15 -23.03
C PHE A 417 -0.57 3.48 -22.31
N SER A 418 -0.38 3.52 -20.99
CA SER A 418 -0.48 4.78 -20.23
C SER A 418 0.53 5.83 -20.72
N ALA A 419 1.75 5.44 -21.09
CA ALA A 419 2.72 6.35 -21.67
C ALA A 419 2.31 6.84 -23.07
N ILE A 420 1.70 5.99 -23.91
CA ILE A 420 1.16 6.40 -25.22
C ILE A 420 -0.02 7.37 -25.03
N GLU A 421 -0.95 7.08 -24.12
CA GLU A 421 -2.06 7.97 -23.76
C GLU A 421 -1.54 9.35 -23.34
N GLU A 422 -0.49 9.37 -22.51
CA GLU A 422 0.14 10.61 -22.07
C GLU A 422 0.82 11.37 -23.24
N ILE A 423 1.57 10.68 -24.12
CA ILE A 423 2.23 11.35 -25.27
C ILE A 423 1.20 11.90 -26.26
N THR A 424 0.12 11.15 -26.50
CA THR A 424 -0.79 11.38 -27.63
C THR A 424 -2.09 12.08 -27.25
N GLY A 425 -2.45 12.09 -25.96
CA GLY A 425 -3.73 12.56 -25.45
C GLY A 425 -4.95 11.72 -25.83
N MET A 426 -4.75 10.57 -26.48
CA MET A 426 -5.85 9.69 -26.84
C MET A 426 -6.28 8.90 -25.61
N ASP A 427 -7.57 8.92 -25.33
CA ASP A 427 -8.16 8.12 -24.26
C ASP A 427 -8.55 6.72 -24.77
N TYR A 428 -7.97 5.69 -24.18
CA TYR A 428 -8.36 4.29 -24.40
C TYR A 428 -8.96 3.65 -23.14
N ALA A 429 -9.66 4.39 -22.28
CA ALA A 429 -10.16 3.93 -20.98
C ALA A 429 -11.29 2.87 -21.01
N HIS A 430 -11.80 2.46 -22.18
CA HIS A 430 -13.05 1.68 -22.27
C HIS A 430 -13.12 0.44 -23.19
N PRO A 431 -12.15 0.09 -24.06
CA PRO A 431 -12.18 -1.17 -24.81
C PRO A 431 -11.62 -2.35 -24.00
N LYS A 432 -11.94 -3.57 -24.45
CA LYS A 432 -11.26 -4.78 -23.94
C LYS A 432 -9.75 -4.71 -24.27
N PRO A 433 -8.85 -5.35 -23.49
CA PRO A 433 -7.40 -5.27 -23.74
C PRO A 433 -6.97 -5.57 -25.19
N ALA A 434 -7.58 -6.56 -25.83
CA ALA A 434 -7.29 -6.91 -27.23
C ALA A 434 -7.73 -5.83 -28.24
N GLU A 435 -8.88 -5.21 -28.01
CA GLU A 435 -9.39 -4.11 -28.85
C GLU A 435 -8.55 -2.84 -28.65
N LYS A 436 -8.11 -2.58 -27.41
CA LYS A 436 -7.19 -1.48 -27.07
C LYS A 436 -5.90 -1.59 -27.87
N LEU A 437 -5.31 -2.78 -27.88
CA LEU A 437 -4.08 -3.11 -28.59
C LEU A 437 -4.19 -2.91 -30.09
N GLN A 438 -5.20 -3.53 -30.71
CA GLN A 438 -5.43 -3.39 -32.14
C GLN A 438 -5.60 -1.93 -32.55
N ARG A 439 -6.37 -1.14 -31.77
CA ARG A 439 -6.60 0.27 -32.06
C ARG A 439 -5.33 1.11 -32.02
N VAL A 440 -4.42 0.85 -31.07
CA VAL A 440 -3.14 1.56 -31.01
C VAL A 440 -2.23 1.18 -32.18
N GLU A 441 -2.18 -0.09 -32.56
CA GLU A 441 -1.37 -0.55 -33.69
C GLU A 441 -1.87 0.00 -35.03
N GLU A 442 -3.19 0.00 -35.25
CA GLU A 442 -3.83 0.57 -36.44
C GLU A 442 -3.59 2.08 -36.51
N TRP A 443 -3.80 2.79 -35.40
CA TRP A 443 -3.52 4.22 -35.32
C TRP A 443 -2.03 4.51 -35.60
N TRP A 444 -1.12 3.78 -34.98
CA TRP A 444 0.31 4.04 -35.12
C TRP A 444 0.77 3.85 -36.57
N LYS A 445 0.23 2.85 -37.28
CA LYS A 445 0.51 2.62 -38.69
C LYS A 445 0.12 3.81 -39.58
N GLU A 446 -0.99 4.49 -39.27
CA GLU A 446 -1.42 5.68 -40.01
C GLU A 446 -0.64 6.92 -39.58
N ALA A 447 -0.45 7.09 -38.27
CA ALA A 447 0.17 8.26 -37.68
C ALA A 447 1.68 8.34 -37.95
N SER A 448 2.38 7.19 -37.99
CA SER A 448 3.82 7.12 -38.26
C SER A 448 4.19 7.69 -39.62
N ASP A 449 3.33 7.49 -40.63
CA ASP A 449 3.55 7.96 -41.99
C ASP A 449 3.24 9.47 -42.13
N ALA A 450 2.24 9.96 -41.41
CA ALA A 450 1.86 11.37 -41.41
C ALA A 450 2.86 12.26 -40.63
N GLY A 451 3.47 11.68 -39.59
CA GLY A 451 4.43 12.35 -38.71
C GLY A 451 3.77 13.22 -37.62
N PRO A 452 4.57 13.71 -36.66
CA PRO A 452 4.06 14.34 -35.45
C PRO A 452 3.33 15.67 -35.69
N GLU A 453 3.77 16.47 -36.68
CA GLU A 453 3.14 17.75 -36.99
C GLU A 453 1.70 17.56 -37.45
N ALA A 454 1.47 16.61 -38.37
CA ALA A 454 0.15 16.29 -38.89
C ALA A 454 -0.79 15.76 -37.80
N PHE A 455 -0.24 15.04 -36.81
CA PHE A 455 -1.00 14.52 -35.67
C PHE A 455 -1.34 15.61 -34.64
N PHE A 456 -0.38 16.40 -34.17
CA PHE A 456 -0.61 17.34 -33.07
C PHE A 456 -1.25 18.67 -33.48
N MET A 457 -1.15 19.08 -34.75
CA MET A 457 -1.73 20.35 -35.20
C MET A 457 -3.27 20.38 -35.06
N PRO A 458 -4.04 19.38 -35.51
CA PRO A 458 -5.49 19.33 -35.28
C PRO A 458 -5.85 19.35 -33.78
N LEU A 459 -5.03 18.69 -32.95
CA LEU A 459 -5.24 18.64 -31.51
C LEU A 459 -5.17 20.01 -30.84
N LEU A 460 -4.56 21.04 -31.44
CA LEU A 460 -4.64 22.39 -30.86
C LEU A 460 -6.07 22.91 -30.69
N SER A 461 -7.00 22.44 -31.54
CA SER A 461 -8.42 22.79 -31.42
C SER A 461 -9.24 21.80 -30.58
N GLU A 462 -8.86 20.52 -30.56
CA GLU A 462 -9.63 19.46 -29.89
C GLU A 462 -9.16 19.23 -28.45
N ASN A 463 -7.84 19.22 -28.25
CA ASN A 463 -7.15 19.05 -26.98
C ASN A 463 -5.88 19.94 -26.95
N PRO A 464 -6.04 21.26 -26.70
CA PRO A 464 -4.96 22.25 -26.82
C PRO A 464 -3.75 21.94 -25.95
N GLU A 465 -3.98 21.33 -24.79
CA GLU A 465 -2.93 20.92 -23.87
C GLU A 465 -1.96 19.92 -24.53
N VAL A 466 -2.52 18.85 -25.09
CA VAL A 466 -1.77 17.77 -25.73
C VAL A 466 -1.15 18.25 -27.04
N GLY A 467 -1.91 18.97 -27.87
CA GLY A 467 -1.41 19.54 -29.13
C GLY A 467 -0.21 20.46 -28.90
N ALA A 468 -0.29 21.38 -27.93
CA ALA A 468 0.81 22.29 -27.61
C ALA A 468 2.02 21.55 -27.03
N ARG A 469 1.82 20.63 -26.09
CA ARG A 469 2.90 19.80 -25.52
C ARG A 469 3.62 19.00 -26.60
N GLY A 470 2.87 18.30 -27.45
CA GLY A 470 3.41 17.47 -28.52
C GLY A 470 4.24 18.27 -29.52
N LEU A 471 3.71 19.41 -30.00
CA LEU A 471 4.44 20.29 -30.93
C LEU A 471 5.72 20.86 -30.32
N LEU A 472 5.70 21.30 -29.06
CA LEU A 472 6.89 21.81 -28.37
C LEU A 472 7.96 20.72 -28.19
N ALA A 473 7.55 19.48 -27.92
CA ALA A 473 8.46 18.34 -27.81
C ALA A 473 9.13 17.99 -29.15
N VAL A 474 8.44 18.19 -30.28
CA VAL A 474 8.98 17.97 -31.63
C VAL A 474 10.05 19.01 -31.98
N ASP A 475 9.68 20.29 -31.93
CA ASP A 475 10.59 21.40 -32.19
C ASP A 475 10.03 22.71 -31.61
N ALA A 476 10.34 22.99 -30.35
CA ALA A 476 9.90 24.21 -29.69
C ALA A 476 10.28 25.50 -30.46
N ARG A 477 11.43 25.54 -31.14
CA ARG A 477 11.85 26.73 -31.90
C ARG A 477 10.96 26.97 -33.10
N LYS A 478 10.57 25.90 -33.80
CA LYS A 478 9.67 25.97 -34.95
C LYS A 478 8.23 26.30 -34.54
N TYR A 479 7.72 25.69 -33.47
CA TYR A 479 6.28 25.73 -33.17
C TYR A 479 5.86 26.79 -32.14
N LEU A 480 6.76 27.26 -31.27
CA LEU A 480 6.41 28.30 -30.29
C LEU A 480 5.74 29.53 -30.93
N PRO A 481 6.24 30.10 -32.07
CA PRO A 481 5.56 31.24 -32.71
C PRO A 481 4.13 30.92 -33.16
N ARG A 482 3.89 29.71 -33.69
CA ARG A 482 2.56 29.26 -34.13
C ARG A 482 1.61 29.04 -32.97
N LEU A 483 2.13 28.52 -31.85
CA LEU A 483 1.35 28.37 -30.62
C LEU A 483 0.94 29.73 -30.05
N MET A 484 1.84 30.72 -30.10
CA MET A 484 1.51 32.09 -29.70
C MET A 484 0.47 32.73 -30.62
N GLU A 485 0.51 32.45 -31.92
CA GLU A 485 -0.53 32.86 -32.86
C GLU A 485 -1.88 32.19 -32.56
N ALA A 486 -1.88 30.88 -32.27
CA ALA A 486 -3.09 30.16 -31.87
C ALA A 486 -3.67 30.72 -30.57
N ALA A 487 -2.83 30.95 -29.55
CA ALA A 487 -3.23 31.55 -28.28
C ALA A 487 -3.77 32.98 -28.43
N ALA A 488 -3.34 33.74 -29.44
CA ALA A 488 -3.86 35.08 -29.74
C ALA A 488 -5.35 35.09 -30.13
N SER A 489 -5.93 33.94 -30.49
CA SER A 489 -7.37 33.80 -30.73
C SER A 489 -8.19 33.85 -29.44
N GLY A 490 -7.54 33.64 -28.29
CA GLY A 490 -8.12 33.80 -26.96
C GLY A 490 -8.95 32.63 -26.44
N GLY A 491 -9.67 32.85 -25.33
CA GLY A 491 -10.54 31.85 -24.69
C GLY A 491 -9.79 30.74 -23.95
N ALA A 492 -10.52 29.72 -23.48
CA ALA A 492 -9.96 28.67 -22.61
C ALA A 492 -8.79 27.87 -23.23
N GLN A 493 -8.79 27.70 -24.56
CA GLN A 493 -7.71 27.01 -25.28
C GLN A 493 -6.38 27.77 -25.16
N ALA A 494 -6.42 29.10 -25.19
CA ALA A 494 -5.24 29.93 -25.05
C ALA A 494 -4.57 29.72 -23.68
N ALA A 495 -5.34 29.56 -22.60
CA ALA A 495 -4.79 29.27 -21.27
C ALA A 495 -3.96 27.97 -21.26
N GLU A 496 -4.46 26.88 -21.86
CA GLU A 496 -3.75 25.60 -21.93
C GLU A 496 -2.49 25.67 -22.80
N ILE A 497 -2.58 26.33 -23.96
CA ILE A 497 -1.41 26.57 -24.82
C ILE A 497 -0.33 27.35 -24.07
N LEU A 498 -0.71 28.44 -23.39
CA LEU A 498 0.21 29.27 -22.62
C LEU A 498 0.88 28.51 -21.48
N LYS A 499 0.14 27.66 -20.74
CA LYS A 499 0.70 26.83 -19.67
C LYS A 499 1.84 25.94 -20.19
N LYS A 500 1.69 25.34 -21.37
CA LYS A 500 2.74 24.48 -21.97
C LYS A 500 3.86 25.28 -22.64
N ALA A 501 3.55 26.44 -23.23
CA ALA A 501 4.55 27.32 -23.83
C ALA A 501 5.42 28.04 -22.78
N HIS A 502 4.93 28.20 -21.54
CA HIS A 502 5.58 28.96 -20.48
C HIS A 502 7.10 28.71 -20.31
N PRO A 503 7.63 27.47 -20.30
CA PRO A 503 9.07 27.23 -20.14
C PRO A 503 9.94 27.75 -21.29
N PHE A 504 9.35 27.97 -22.47
CA PHE A 504 10.05 28.37 -23.69
C PHE A 504 9.97 29.86 -23.99
N LEU A 505 9.12 30.59 -23.27
CA LEU A 505 8.93 32.04 -23.44
C LEU A 505 9.98 32.82 -22.65
N GLY A 506 10.37 33.98 -23.19
CA GLY A 506 11.35 34.87 -22.58
C GLY A 506 10.96 36.35 -22.66
N PRO A 507 11.86 37.26 -22.26
CA PRO A 507 11.61 38.71 -22.31
C PRO A 507 11.22 39.25 -23.70
N GLY A 508 11.68 38.59 -24.78
CA GLY A 508 11.33 38.96 -26.16
C GLY A 508 9.86 38.76 -26.52
N ASP A 509 9.15 37.88 -25.80
CA ASP A 509 7.75 37.54 -26.08
C ASP A 509 6.75 38.39 -25.29
N ALA A 510 7.24 39.29 -24.42
CA ALA A 510 6.42 40.04 -23.46
C ALA A 510 5.28 40.82 -24.13
N GLU A 511 5.52 41.42 -25.29
CA GLU A 511 4.49 42.19 -26.00
C GLU A 511 3.38 41.30 -26.57
N ALA A 512 3.71 40.11 -27.07
CA ALA A 512 2.71 39.15 -27.55
C ALA A 512 1.85 38.64 -26.39
N VAL A 513 2.49 38.28 -25.27
CA VAL A 513 1.80 37.80 -24.06
C VAL A 513 0.94 38.92 -23.44
N ARG A 514 1.39 40.18 -23.44
CA ARG A 514 0.65 41.32 -22.87
C ARG A 514 -0.70 41.55 -23.55
N LYS A 515 -0.82 41.28 -24.86
CA LYS A 515 -2.10 41.39 -25.58
C LYS A 515 -3.17 40.46 -25.02
N LEU A 516 -2.77 39.31 -24.46
CA LEU A 516 -3.66 38.31 -23.85
C LEU A 516 -4.18 38.73 -22.47
N LEU A 517 -3.68 39.82 -21.87
CA LEU A 517 -4.27 40.37 -20.64
C LEU A 517 -5.65 41.01 -20.86
N SER A 518 -5.98 41.31 -22.11
CA SER A 518 -7.30 41.81 -22.52
C SER A 518 -8.29 40.69 -22.84
N ASP A 519 -7.89 39.41 -22.70
CA ASP A 519 -8.76 38.27 -22.97
C ASP A 519 -9.97 38.25 -22.01
N PRO A 520 -11.18 37.93 -22.50
CA PRO A 520 -12.35 37.80 -21.64
C PRO A 520 -12.29 36.59 -20.70
N GLU A 521 -11.53 35.54 -21.04
CA GLU A 521 -11.39 34.33 -20.24
C GLU A 521 -10.39 34.52 -19.10
N PRO A 522 -10.81 34.46 -17.82
CA PRO A 522 -9.94 34.73 -16.69
C PRO A 522 -8.71 33.81 -16.63
N GLN A 523 -8.86 32.53 -17.00
CA GLN A 523 -7.75 31.57 -16.98
C GLN A 523 -6.63 31.96 -17.96
N THR A 524 -6.98 32.52 -19.11
CA THR A 524 -6.02 33.02 -20.10
C THR A 524 -5.26 34.23 -19.57
N VAL A 525 -5.98 35.18 -18.95
CA VAL A 525 -5.37 36.35 -18.31
C VAL A 525 -4.40 35.93 -17.21
N LEU A 526 -4.77 34.94 -16.38
CA LEU A 526 -3.91 34.42 -15.32
C LEU A 526 -2.65 33.74 -15.87
N ALA A 527 -2.79 32.88 -16.88
CA ALA A 527 -1.65 32.24 -17.53
C ALA A 527 -0.69 33.28 -18.14
N ALA A 528 -1.22 34.27 -18.85
CA ALA A 528 -0.44 35.35 -19.44
C ALA A 528 0.28 36.21 -18.37
N ALA A 529 -0.43 36.59 -17.31
CA ALA A 529 0.14 37.36 -16.19
C ALA A 529 1.27 36.60 -15.49
N ARG A 530 1.13 35.28 -15.32
CA ARG A 530 2.18 34.43 -14.72
C ARG A 530 3.43 34.38 -15.61
N ILE A 531 3.27 34.19 -16.91
CA ILE A 531 4.39 34.22 -17.87
C ILE A 531 5.10 35.58 -17.83
N LEU A 532 4.36 36.69 -17.87
CA LEU A 532 4.94 38.04 -17.81
C LEU A 532 5.77 38.24 -16.54
N PHE A 533 5.25 37.82 -15.39
CA PHE A 533 5.94 37.96 -14.12
C PHE A 533 7.18 37.05 -14.04
N GLU A 534 7.03 35.77 -14.30
CA GLU A 534 8.08 34.77 -14.08
C GLU A 534 9.18 34.83 -15.14
N ARG A 535 8.82 35.00 -16.43
CA ARG A 535 9.73 34.93 -17.59
C ARG A 535 10.14 36.30 -18.12
N CYS A 536 9.24 37.29 -18.10
CA CYS A 536 9.50 38.62 -18.65
C CYS A 536 9.86 39.66 -17.59
N LYS A 537 9.73 39.33 -16.29
CA LYS A 537 9.93 40.26 -15.16
C LYS A 537 9.03 41.51 -15.24
N ASP A 538 7.81 41.32 -15.74
CA ASP A 538 6.80 42.36 -15.90
C ASP A 538 5.59 42.08 -14.99
N SER A 539 5.28 43.03 -14.10
CA SER A 539 4.15 42.94 -13.16
C SER A 539 2.83 43.47 -13.70
N ALA A 540 2.77 43.95 -14.95
CA ALA A 540 1.57 44.55 -15.53
C ALA A 540 0.32 43.64 -15.47
N GLY A 541 0.51 42.32 -15.55
CA GLY A 541 -0.57 41.34 -15.45
C GLY A 541 -1.20 41.22 -14.06
N ALA A 542 -0.46 41.53 -12.98
CA ALA A 542 -0.91 41.34 -11.61
C ALA A 542 -2.16 42.16 -11.29
N LYS A 543 -2.14 43.45 -11.67
CA LYS A 543 -3.29 44.35 -11.46
C LYS A 543 -4.57 43.82 -12.11
N ARG A 544 -4.46 43.34 -13.35
CA ARG A 544 -5.61 42.82 -14.10
C ARG A 544 -6.15 41.53 -13.47
N VAL A 545 -5.27 40.62 -13.06
CA VAL A 545 -5.65 39.40 -12.33
C VAL A 545 -6.36 39.73 -11.02
N ALA A 546 -5.88 40.72 -10.26
CA ALA A 546 -6.52 41.14 -9.02
C ALA A 546 -7.94 41.70 -9.24
N GLU A 547 -8.14 42.51 -10.28
CA GLU A 547 -9.47 43.02 -10.66
C GLU A 547 -10.47 41.88 -10.94
N LEU A 548 -10.05 40.88 -11.73
CA LEU A 548 -10.88 39.72 -12.06
C LEU A 548 -11.15 38.84 -10.83
N ALA A 549 -10.12 38.54 -10.03
CA ALA A 549 -10.21 37.65 -8.88
C ALA A 549 -11.11 38.21 -7.77
N LYS A 550 -11.13 39.53 -7.57
CA LYS A 550 -12.00 40.19 -6.57
C LYS A 550 -13.50 39.94 -6.83
N GLY A 551 -13.89 39.88 -8.11
CA GLY A 551 -15.26 39.66 -8.55
C GLY A 551 -15.63 38.21 -8.81
N SER A 552 -14.66 37.36 -9.14
CA SER A 552 -14.91 35.98 -9.59
C SER A 552 -15.64 35.14 -8.55
N ALA A 553 -16.54 34.26 -9.01
CA ALA A 553 -17.14 33.18 -8.23
C ALA A 553 -16.36 31.86 -8.37
N ASP A 554 -15.53 31.72 -9.40
CA ASP A 554 -14.65 30.56 -9.62
C ASP A 554 -13.54 30.53 -8.56
N ARG A 555 -13.65 29.56 -7.64
CA ARG A 555 -12.72 29.39 -6.52
C ARG A 555 -11.34 28.91 -6.96
N PRO A 556 -11.19 27.85 -7.79
CA PRO A 556 -9.90 27.47 -8.40
C PRO A 556 -9.16 28.64 -9.06
N PHE A 557 -9.87 29.49 -9.81
CA PHE A 557 -9.29 30.70 -10.40
C PHE A 557 -8.77 31.67 -9.33
N ARG A 558 -9.61 32.03 -8.34
CA ARG A 558 -9.22 32.95 -7.25
C ARG A 558 -8.00 32.42 -6.49
N GLN A 559 -7.95 31.12 -6.23
CA GLN A 559 -6.84 30.47 -5.55
C GLN A 559 -5.52 30.65 -6.32
N SER A 560 -5.53 30.29 -7.60
CA SER A 560 -4.35 30.40 -8.48
C SER A 560 -3.92 31.86 -8.71
N ALA A 561 -4.89 32.79 -8.73
CA ALA A 561 -4.65 34.22 -8.79
C ALA A 561 -3.98 34.76 -7.51
N LEU A 562 -4.42 34.33 -6.34
CA LEU A 562 -3.80 34.71 -5.07
C LEU A 562 -2.36 34.21 -4.97
N GLU A 563 -2.06 33.00 -5.44
CA GLU A 563 -0.68 32.50 -5.48
C GLU A 563 0.23 33.37 -6.37
N LEU A 564 -0.25 33.83 -7.52
CA LEU A 564 0.50 34.79 -8.35
C LEU A 564 0.68 36.14 -7.64
N LEU A 565 -0.40 36.68 -7.05
CA LEU A 565 -0.39 37.98 -6.39
C LEU A 565 0.49 37.99 -5.13
N ALA A 566 0.62 36.88 -4.43
CA ALA A 566 1.53 36.76 -3.29
C ALA A 566 2.98 37.13 -3.67
N GLU A 567 3.40 36.85 -4.90
CA GLU A 567 4.73 37.22 -5.39
C GLU A 567 4.78 38.54 -6.15
N ALA A 568 3.76 38.79 -6.99
CA ALA A 568 3.77 39.89 -7.93
C ALA A 568 3.22 41.21 -7.37
N ASP A 569 2.19 41.14 -6.52
CA ASP A 569 1.51 42.30 -5.92
C ASP A 569 0.79 41.89 -4.61
N PRO A 570 1.51 41.78 -3.48
CA PRO A 570 0.95 41.27 -2.23
C PRO A 570 -0.20 42.13 -1.68
N GLU A 571 -0.17 43.45 -1.93
CA GLU A 571 -1.22 44.37 -1.49
C GLU A 571 -2.53 44.10 -2.25
N ALA A 572 -2.45 43.91 -3.57
CA ALA A 572 -3.61 43.52 -4.38
C ALA A 572 -4.13 42.13 -3.99
N GLY A 573 -3.23 41.18 -3.72
CA GLY A 573 -3.61 39.84 -3.23
C GLY A 573 -4.36 39.89 -1.90
N ALA A 574 -3.88 40.69 -0.93
CA ALA A 574 -4.59 40.90 0.33
C ALA A 574 -5.99 41.48 0.10
N ALA A 575 -6.15 42.44 -0.82
CA ALA A 575 -7.45 43.02 -1.15
C ALA A 575 -8.42 42.00 -1.79
N VAL A 576 -7.93 41.10 -2.65
CA VAL A 576 -8.71 39.99 -3.21
C VAL A 576 -9.14 39.04 -2.10
N LEU A 577 -8.22 38.67 -1.22
CA LEU A 577 -8.47 37.72 -0.15
C LEU A 577 -9.52 38.25 0.84
N ARG A 578 -9.43 39.52 1.24
CA ARG A 578 -10.44 40.17 2.09
C ARG A 578 -11.83 40.19 1.44
N ALA A 579 -11.90 40.35 0.12
CA ALA A 579 -13.16 40.28 -0.61
C ALA A 579 -13.74 38.85 -0.64
N ALA A 580 -12.87 37.83 -0.70
CA ALA A 580 -13.27 36.42 -0.69
C ALA A 580 -13.76 35.96 0.70
N ILE A 581 -13.07 36.34 1.78
CA ILE A 581 -13.44 35.99 3.17
C ILE A 581 -14.87 36.41 3.48
N LYS A 582 -15.33 37.54 2.95
CA LYS A 582 -16.69 38.04 3.18
C LYS A 582 -17.78 37.22 2.48
N LYS A 583 -17.41 36.38 1.53
CA LYS A 583 -18.34 35.62 0.68
C LYS A 583 -18.40 34.14 1.05
N GLU A 584 -17.30 33.56 1.52
CA GLU A 584 -17.20 32.13 1.80
C GLU A 584 -16.29 31.83 3.00
N PRO A 585 -16.59 30.77 3.78
CA PRO A 585 -15.72 30.34 4.87
C PRO A 585 -14.39 29.79 4.31
N PRO A 586 -13.27 29.98 5.03
CA PRO A 586 -11.98 29.45 4.61
C PRO A 586 -11.98 27.92 4.62
N ASP A 587 -11.25 27.32 3.68
CA ASP A 587 -10.82 25.92 3.76
C ASP A 587 -9.31 25.84 3.92
N PHE A 588 -8.77 24.62 3.85
CA PHE A 588 -7.34 24.37 3.99
C PHE A 588 -6.50 25.16 2.97
N GLU A 589 -6.82 25.06 1.68
CA GLU A 589 -6.06 25.72 0.62
C GLU A 589 -6.14 27.24 0.72
N PHE A 590 -7.33 27.76 1.01
CA PHE A 590 -7.54 29.17 1.25
C PHE A 590 -6.68 29.69 2.42
N SER A 591 -6.65 28.93 3.52
CA SER A 591 -5.91 29.29 4.73
C SER A 591 -4.40 29.18 4.54
N ARG A 592 -3.95 28.16 3.82
CA ARG A 592 -2.56 28.02 3.36
C ARG A 592 -2.13 29.24 2.57
N ILE A 593 -2.98 29.75 1.68
CA ILE A 593 -2.67 30.92 0.86
C ILE A 593 -2.74 32.21 1.69
N ALA A 594 -3.71 32.33 2.59
CA ALA A 594 -3.85 33.47 3.49
C ALA A 594 -2.62 33.70 4.37
N ALA A 595 -1.93 32.61 4.76
CA ALA A 595 -0.67 32.66 5.49
C ALA A 595 0.41 33.51 4.80
N TYR A 596 0.33 33.69 3.47
CA TYR A 596 1.29 34.48 2.70
C TYR A 596 0.99 35.99 2.66
N PHE A 597 -0.12 36.45 3.24
CA PHE A 597 -0.56 37.85 3.20
C PHE A 597 -0.69 38.49 4.60
N PRO A 598 0.37 38.55 5.43
CA PRO A 598 0.24 39.11 6.77
C PRO A 598 -0.06 40.62 6.70
N GLU A 599 -1.34 40.94 6.85
CA GLU A 599 -1.93 42.27 6.78
C GLU A 599 -2.94 42.42 7.92
N LYS A 600 -2.88 43.54 8.63
CA LYS A 600 -3.67 43.78 9.86
C LYS A 600 -5.18 43.67 9.62
N GLY A 601 -5.66 44.22 8.52
CA GLY A 601 -7.07 44.18 8.13
C GLY A 601 -7.54 42.76 7.83
N LEU A 602 -6.75 41.98 7.10
CA LEU A 602 -7.03 40.58 6.81
C LEU A 602 -7.05 39.71 8.08
N VAL A 603 -6.13 39.93 9.02
CA VAL A 603 -6.16 39.26 10.33
C VAL A 603 -7.47 39.55 11.06
N SER A 604 -7.89 40.81 11.06
CA SER A 604 -9.14 41.22 11.69
C SER A 604 -10.36 40.54 11.05
N ASP A 605 -10.35 40.37 9.72
CA ASP A 605 -11.41 39.67 8.97
C ASP A 605 -11.39 38.14 9.25
N LEU A 606 -10.22 37.53 9.47
CA LEU A 606 -10.08 36.10 9.76
C LEU A 606 -10.40 35.72 11.22
N VAL A 607 -10.15 36.61 12.18
CA VAL A 607 -10.41 36.37 13.61
C VAL A 607 -11.88 36.04 13.87
N VAL A 608 -12.81 36.59 13.08
CA VAL A 608 -14.25 36.28 13.18
C VAL A 608 -14.52 34.77 13.07
N TRP A 609 -13.74 34.05 12.26
CA TRP A 609 -13.90 32.59 12.10
C TRP A 609 -13.29 31.77 13.22
N LEU A 610 -12.44 32.35 14.09
CA LEU A 610 -11.97 31.68 15.30
C LEU A 610 -13.08 31.57 16.37
N ASP A 611 -14.09 32.44 16.29
CA ASP A 611 -15.20 32.52 17.24
C ASP A 611 -16.47 31.84 16.71
N ASP A 612 -16.48 31.40 15.45
CA ASP A 612 -17.64 30.76 14.84
C ASP A 612 -17.62 29.23 15.07
N GLU A 613 -18.22 28.82 16.20
CA GLU A 613 -18.41 27.39 16.54
C GLU A 613 -19.50 26.71 15.70
N THR A 614 -20.27 27.46 14.89
CA THR A 614 -21.40 26.92 14.12
C THR A 614 -20.99 26.31 12.78
N LEU A 615 -19.75 26.51 12.35
CA LEU A 615 -19.22 26.06 11.06
C LEU A 615 -18.39 24.78 11.19
N THR A 616 -19.09 23.67 11.38
CA THR A 616 -18.50 22.33 11.23
C THR A 616 -18.57 21.93 9.75
N LYS A 617 -17.60 22.35 8.93
CA LYS A 617 -17.48 21.83 7.55
C LYS A 617 -16.70 20.52 7.56
N PHE A 618 -17.35 19.46 7.09
CA PHE A 618 -16.73 18.17 6.85
C PHE A 618 -15.90 18.25 5.55
N THR A 619 -14.59 18.03 5.63
CA THR A 619 -13.75 17.77 4.45
C THR A 619 -13.12 16.39 4.62
N GLY A 620 -13.27 15.53 3.60
CA GLY A 620 -13.14 14.08 3.71
C GLY A 620 -11.71 13.57 3.90
N GLY A 621 -11.23 13.58 5.15
CA GLY A 621 -10.01 12.92 5.60
C GLY A 621 -10.16 12.41 7.04
N SER A 622 -9.26 11.53 7.48
CA SER A 622 -9.32 10.81 8.78
C SER A 622 -9.19 11.70 10.03
N THR A 623 -8.96 13.01 9.89
CA THR A 623 -8.98 14.00 10.98
C THR A 623 -10.09 15.02 10.77
N LEU A 624 -11.06 15.04 11.68
CA LEU A 624 -12.13 16.04 11.75
C LEU A 624 -11.53 17.43 12.01
N CYS A 625 -11.35 18.25 10.97
CA CYS A 625 -10.90 19.65 11.08
C CYS A 625 -12.09 20.61 10.93
N GLU A 626 -12.17 21.63 11.79
CA GLU A 626 -13.22 22.65 11.80
C GLU A 626 -12.76 23.92 11.04
N VAL A 627 -13.68 24.82 10.66
CA VAL A 627 -13.32 26.07 9.95
C VAL A 627 -12.37 26.93 10.80
N ARG A 628 -12.57 26.96 12.12
CA ARG A 628 -11.68 27.65 13.07
C ARG A 628 -10.27 27.09 13.08
N ASP A 629 -10.09 25.80 12.80
CA ASP A 629 -8.77 25.15 12.75
C ASP A 629 -7.96 25.70 11.57
N PHE A 630 -8.61 25.88 10.41
CA PHE A 630 -7.98 26.48 9.23
C PHE A 630 -7.66 27.97 9.46
N ALA A 631 -8.57 28.72 10.07
CA ALA A 631 -8.32 30.12 10.43
C ALA A 631 -7.16 30.26 11.43
N ALA A 632 -7.09 29.38 12.44
CA ALA A 632 -6.01 29.36 13.42
C ALA A 632 -4.65 29.07 12.76
N PHE A 633 -4.60 28.06 11.89
CA PHE A 633 -3.41 27.77 11.09
C PHE A 633 -2.93 29.01 10.31
N ALA A 634 -3.80 29.64 9.51
CA ALA A 634 -3.46 30.83 8.74
C ALA A 634 -2.97 31.98 9.63
N LEU A 635 -3.74 32.33 10.65
CA LEU A 635 -3.46 33.46 11.54
C LEU A 635 -2.16 33.26 12.32
N SER A 636 -1.87 32.04 12.76
CA SER A 636 -0.62 31.71 13.46
C SER A 636 0.61 32.00 12.61
N ALA A 637 0.57 31.58 11.34
CA ALA A 637 1.63 31.78 10.37
C ALA A 637 1.77 33.26 10.01
N MET A 638 0.65 33.96 9.77
CA MET A 638 0.64 35.39 9.45
C MET A 638 1.25 36.24 10.57
N CYS A 639 0.92 35.92 11.82
CA CYS A 639 1.36 36.70 12.97
C CYS A 639 2.76 36.30 13.47
N GLY A 640 3.35 35.23 12.91
CA GLY A 640 4.63 34.68 13.37
C GLY A 640 4.56 34.17 14.80
N TYR A 641 3.44 33.54 15.18
CA TYR A 641 3.27 32.98 16.51
C TYR A 641 4.25 31.82 16.72
N ALA A 642 5.00 31.85 17.82
CA ALA A 642 6.13 30.94 18.03
C ALA A 642 5.71 29.50 18.35
N LYS A 643 4.48 29.27 18.84
CA LYS A 643 3.97 27.92 19.03
C LYS A 643 3.50 27.38 17.69
N GLU A 644 4.05 26.23 17.31
CA GLU A 644 3.66 25.56 16.09
C GLU A 644 2.22 25.03 16.20
N TRP A 645 1.44 25.26 15.15
CA TRP A 645 0.19 24.56 14.91
C TRP A 645 0.51 23.21 14.25
N THR A 646 -0.04 22.11 14.75
CA THR A 646 0.07 20.80 14.11
C THR A 646 -1.30 20.16 13.93
N TRP A 647 -1.50 19.54 12.77
CA TRP A 647 -2.71 18.77 12.44
C TRP A 647 -2.80 17.45 13.23
N GLU A 648 -1.75 17.09 13.97
CA GLU A 648 -1.74 15.94 14.88
C GLU A 648 -2.43 16.21 16.22
N MET A 649 -2.65 17.49 16.57
CA MET A 649 -3.37 17.85 17.80
C MET A 649 -4.78 17.27 17.76
N ASP A 650 -5.26 16.73 18.87
CA ASP A 650 -6.66 16.35 18.98
C ASP A 650 -7.59 17.58 19.07
N ARG A 651 -8.91 17.34 19.08
CA ARG A 651 -9.89 18.44 19.08
C ARG A 651 -9.81 19.31 20.33
N VAL A 652 -9.47 18.73 21.49
CA VAL A 652 -9.37 19.46 22.77
C VAL A 652 -8.10 20.30 22.77
N GLU A 653 -6.97 19.71 22.38
CA GLU A 653 -5.69 20.40 22.25
C GLU A 653 -5.78 21.60 21.30
N ARG A 654 -6.45 21.44 20.15
CA ARG A 654 -6.67 22.55 19.20
C ARG A 654 -7.53 23.67 19.80
N ALA A 655 -8.57 23.34 20.54
CA ALA A 655 -9.43 24.34 21.17
C ALA A 655 -8.68 25.15 22.23
N GLU A 656 -7.89 24.49 23.08
CA GLU A 656 -7.04 25.14 24.08
C GLU A 656 -5.98 26.03 23.42
N TRP A 657 -5.35 25.53 22.35
CA TRP A 657 -4.39 26.28 21.57
C TRP A 657 -5.03 27.55 20.97
N ILE A 658 -6.23 27.44 20.39
CA ILE A 658 -6.97 28.58 19.80
C ILE A 658 -7.23 29.66 20.86
N GLU A 659 -7.67 29.28 22.04
CA GLU A 659 -7.93 30.24 23.13
C GLU A 659 -6.65 30.92 23.65
N GLU A 660 -5.54 30.18 23.71
CA GLU A 660 -4.23 30.77 24.01
C GLU A 660 -3.79 31.75 22.91
N PHE A 661 -3.93 31.35 21.65
CA PHE A 661 -3.56 32.19 20.51
C PHE A 661 -4.39 33.48 20.45
N LYS A 662 -5.70 33.43 20.74
CA LYS A 662 -6.55 34.63 20.86
C LYS A 662 -6.04 35.60 21.91
N LYS A 663 -5.66 35.10 23.09
CA LYS A 663 -5.08 35.93 24.18
C LYS A 663 -3.77 36.57 23.74
N TRP A 664 -2.89 35.79 23.10
CA TRP A 664 -1.63 36.29 22.58
C TRP A 664 -1.85 37.36 21.50
N LEU A 665 -2.76 37.12 20.55
CA LEU A 665 -3.06 38.03 19.45
C LEU A 665 -3.61 39.35 19.97
N LYS A 666 -4.49 39.31 20.98
CA LYS A 666 -5.02 40.52 21.63
C LYS A 666 -3.92 41.34 22.34
N ALA A 667 -2.94 40.67 22.95
CA ALA A 667 -1.86 41.34 23.67
C ALA A 667 -0.78 41.92 22.74
N ASN A 668 -0.52 41.28 21.60
CA ASN A 668 0.64 41.58 20.75
C ASN A 668 0.27 42.14 19.37
N GLY A 669 -0.96 41.96 18.88
CA GLY A 669 -1.34 42.21 17.48
C GLY A 669 -1.07 43.62 16.98
N ASP A 670 -1.25 44.63 17.82
CA ASP A 670 -0.97 46.03 17.46
C ASP A 670 0.53 46.36 17.38
N SER A 671 1.38 45.54 18.00
CA SER A 671 2.84 45.71 18.04
C SER A 671 3.58 44.88 16.99
N LEU A 672 2.87 44.08 16.20
CA LEU A 672 3.48 43.23 15.17
C LEU A 672 4.07 44.07 14.04
N ASP A 673 5.30 43.76 13.65
CA ASP A 673 5.94 44.29 12.46
C ASP A 673 5.43 43.55 11.22
N TRP A 674 4.27 43.99 10.73
CA TRP A 674 3.60 43.40 9.56
C TRP A 674 4.51 43.36 8.33
N LYS A 675 5.33 44.39 8.12
CA LYS A 675 6.27 44.43 6.98
C LYS A 675 7.32 43.33 7.05
N LYS A 676 7.89 43.09 8.24
CA LYS A 676 8.84 41.99 8.46
C LYS A 676 8.17 40.62 8.31
N LEU A 677 6.93 40.48 8.79
CA LEU A 677 6.14 39.25 8.63
C LEU A 677 5.85 38.99 7.14
N SER A 678 5.46 39.99 6.35
CA SER A 678 5.22 39.82 4.90
C SER A 678 6.47 39.36 4.17
N ALA A 679 7.63 39.94 4.49
CA ALA A 679 8.90 39.53 3.89
C ALA A 679 9.23 38.06 4.19
N ARG A 680 9.01 37.60 5.44
CA ARG A 680 9.21 36.20 5.85
C ARG A 680 8.22 35.25 5.17
N ALA A 681 6.95 35.63 5.11
CA ALA A 681 5.91 34.83 4.49
C ALA A 681 6.18 34.62 2.99
N LEU A 682 6.64 35.67 2.29
CA LEU A 682 7.07 35.59 0.89
C LEU A 682 8.30 34.70 0.70
N GLU A 683 9.28 34.74 1.61
CA GLU A 683 10.42 33.83 1.56
C GLU A 683 10.00 32.36 1.75
N ALA A 684 9.11 32.11 2.71
CA ALA A 684 8.53 30.79 2.93
C ALA A 684 7.75 30.30 1.70
N PHE A 685 6.90 31.15 1.11
CA PHE A 685 6.17 30.85 -0.12
C PHE A 685 7.09 30.42 -1.25
N ARG A 686 8.14 31.21 -1.51
CA ARG A 686 9.13 30.91 -2.56
C ARG A 686 9.89 29.62 -2.33
N LYS A 687 10.15 29.23 -1.07
CA LYS A 687 10.77 27.94 -0.76
C LYS A 687 9.83 26.79 -1.08
N THR A 688 8.58 26.87 -0.64
CA THR A 688 7.56 25.83 -0.85
C THR A 688 7.16 25.67 -2.32
N ASN A 689 7.06 26.77 -3.07
CA ASN A 689 6.69 26.72 -4.49
C ASN A 689 7.84 26.37 -5.42
N ARG A 690 9.11 26.55 -5.03
CA ARG A 690 10.25 26.08 -5.86
C ARG A 690 10.49 24.58 -5.74
N SER A 691 9.99 23.94 -4.69
CA SER A 691 10.02 22.49 -4.53
C SER A 691 8.84 21.78 -5.21
N ARG A 692 7.84 22.54 -5.67
CA ARG A 692 6.74 22.08 -6.52
C ARG A 692 7.09 22.40 -7.97
#